data_AF-A0A444URT2-F1
#
_entry.id   AF-A0A444URT2-F1
#
_cell.length_a   1.000
_cell.length_b   1.000
_cell.length_c   1.000
_cell.angle_alpha   90.00
_cell.angle_beta   90.00
_cell.angle_gamma   90.00
#
_symmetry.space_group_name_H-M   'P 1'
#
loop_
_entity.id
_entity.type
_entity.pdbx_description
1 polymer ?
#
loop_
_entity_poly.entity_id
_entity_poly.type
_entity_poly.pdbx_seq_one_letter_code
_entity_poly.pdbx_strand_id
1 'polypeptide(L)'
;MYEAFDSVPEKEMLSLPGFAADLMIAGYPIELMDGDASHVPLNWISSVLDQVIKKLGDKTFFVLSVLGIQSTGKSTLLNAMFGLQFAVSAGRCTRGAFMQMVKVKEELKQHLKFDYLLVVDTEGLRSLVKKSTLNHDNELATFVIGLGNLTLINIFGESPSDMQDVLQIAVQAFLRMKQVKLSPSCMFVHQNVGEITAGEKNMEGMRQLQKTLDEMTQLAAKQEDCDVMFFKEVIRLDFNTHIHYFAHLWEGNPPMAPPNPSYSENVQNLKQMILSDASNQNRLKISEFQTRIQDLWSALLAENFVFSFKNALEIAAYRKLEDKYGEWSWKLRSHMLDIENKLNNQVENGRSDTLEINNLELEIKEEYDNVQSEMEKYFSEDEDQKYLIQWKEKIKIKLTELKTELIEGTKRAFDELIRLKQSCLRLDEKKSEYETKLFKSSKELASKLKANGLDENKLKAEFQTLWSAWVDEVLLEKPLVSKTGIKLEVERMLSEKYSTEFVLDEKQECYQSLKETTDFTKYLSRNSYIDAKLFKIKHTIKMEDHNSVKALTQKIILDISDYIKEKKLAKVDYNSSYIHEIVNKIESEIKKFESKETKFEFKMEYKKHLCGLLCTEAAQRFEEMHCAFLQANDPLTYLISKKDQYFSVFKIFCQGAICIAVSADFVGSKLKEAILQAVYDKASIDMAGEMRSIYPAFNGNRSKLENHILISLAKKENFDEFMEYIHCHKQYFENFIAEHVDEYFLSGDNPRIHRVFKKYLKIFHSQVLDAIYRATGVVQDKSGDVPMWLDEFCKTLNNDLNLSRSDLKSVEYQDIKDINFLKEAMTKALDKSVEDLRQVFDNVGSIRLRRFRSPPHEILFKQLCGCWEKCPLCSARCTNTIPGHDGDHSVDFHRPQGISGVAWHNTDNLVTAICTSLVASNCKLNSNGKQIPYKNYREASPMHAKWSITPDKSEQPYWKWFVCHFQSDIEKKYSKKLTGEIPEQWKSIKKSAAIESLK
;
A
#
# COMPACT_ATOMS: atom_id res chain seq x y z
N MET A 1 17.28 -14.11 42.75
CA MET A 1 17.69 -15.55 42.69
C MET A 1 17.70 -16.06 41.26
N TYR A 2 16.66 -15.81 40.46
CA TYR A 2 16.62 -16.27 39.07
C TYR A 2 17.66 -15.55 38.16
N GLU A 3 17.92 -14.25 38.34
CA GLU A 3 18.97 -13.53 37.57
C GLU A 3 20.37 -14.13 37.77
N ALA A 4 20.63 -14.66 38.97
CA ALA A 4 21.86 -15.39 39.28
C ALA A 4 21.87 -16.79 38.63
N PHE A 5 20.70 -17.43 38.49
CA PHE A 5 20.49 -18.74 37.85
C PHE A 5 20.73 -18.70 36.32
N ASP A 6 20.52 -17.55 35.67
CA ASP A 6 20.73 -17.42 34.21
C ASP A 6 22.15 -16.94 33.82
N SER A 7 23.03 -16.57 34.78
CA SER A 7 24.28 -15.82 34.51
C SER A 7 25.61 -16.51 34.88
N VAL A 8 25.64 -17.73 35.44
CA VAL A 8 26.87 -18.37 35.98
C VAL A 8 26.98 -19.87 35.59
N PRO A 9 28.19 -20.49 35.43
CA PRO A 9 28.35 -21.87 34.94
C PRO A 9 27.87 -22.99 35.90
N GLU A 10 27.37 -24.08 35.30
CA GLU A 10 26.53 -25.18 35.82
C GLU A 10 26.89 -25.93 37.12
N LYS A 11 28.11 -25.84 37.69
CA LYS A 11 28.53 -26.79 38.74
C LYS A 11 28.14 -26.43 40.19
N GLU A 12 27.83 -25.17 40.47
CA GLU A 12 27.36 -24.73 41.81
C GLU A 12 25.84 -24.43 41.85
N MET A 13 25.15 -24.49 40.70
CA MET A 13 23.74 -24.07 40.53
C MET A 13 22.67 -25.12 40.83
N LEU A 14 22.99 -26.40 40.86
CA LEU A 14 22.00 -27.49 40.96
C LEU A 14 21.22 -27.50 42.29
N SER A 15 21.64 -26.71 43.30
CA SER A 15 21.01 -26.65 44.63
C SER A 15 19.98 -25.52 44.81
N LEU A 16 20.05 -24.42 44.02
CA LEU A 16 19.21 -23.23 44.20
C LEU A 16 17.70 -23.50 44.00
N PRO A 17 17.25 -24.19 42.93
CA PRO A 17 15.85 -24.59 42.82
C PRO A 17 15.41 -25.53 43.96
N GLY A 18 16.34 -26.33 44.50
CA GLY A 18 16.10 -27.21 45.64
C GLY A 18 15.82 -26.43 46.92
N PHE A 19 16.59 -25.37 47.21
CA PHE A 19 16.34 -24.47 48.34
C PHE A 19 15.04 -23.68 48.17
N ALA A 20 14.77 -23.16 46.98
CA ALA A 20 13.50 -22.47 46.69
C ALA A 20 12.29 -23.41 46.85
N ALA A 21 12.41 -24.67 46.45
CA ALA A 21 11.40 -25.70 46.71
C ALA A 21 11.20 -25.93 48.21
N ASP A 22 12.27 -26.00 49.02
CA ASP A 22 12.16 -26.12 50.48
C ASP A 22 11.45 -24.92 51.11
N LEU A 23 11.74 -23.70 50.64
CA LEU A 23 11.06 -22.48 51.07
C LEU A 23 9.57 -22.51 50.70
N MET A 24 9.24 -22.90 49.46
CA MET A 24 7.85 -23.03 49.02
C MET A 24 7.08 -24.07 49.86
N ILE A 25 7.72 -25.21 50.17
CA ILE A 25 7.15 -26.27 51.01
C ILE A 25 6.94 -25.82 52.46
N ALA A 26 7.86 -25.01 52.99
CA ALA A 26 7.73 -24.38 54.30
C ALA A 26 6.69 -23.25 54.33
N GLY A 27 6.10 -22.89 53.17
CA GLY A 27 5.04 -21.91 53.06
C GLY A 27 5.54 -20.47 52.89
N TYR A 28 6.77 -20.26 52.42
CA TYR A 28 7.26 -18.93 52.05
C TYR A 28 6.79 -18.53 50.63
N PRO A 29 6.54 -17.25 50.36
CA PRO A 29 6.15 -16.77 49.03
C PRO A 29 7.32 -16.86 48.05
N ILE A 30 7.04 -17.30 46.82
CA ILE A 30 7.97 -17.40 45.70
C ILE A 30 7.47 -16.50 44.57
N GLU A 31 8.38 -15.75 43.97
CA GLU A 31 8.08 -14.90 42.81
C GLU A 31 7.75 -15.74 41.57
N LEU A 32 6.60 -15.46 40.96
CA LEU A 32 6.07 -16.11 39.77
C LEU A 32 6.24 -15.25 38.51
N MET A 33 6.13 -13.93 38.64
CA MET A 33 6.34 -12.99 37.54
C MET A 33 7.08 -11.77 38.06
N ASP A 34 8.11 -11.35 37.35
CA ASP A 34 8.83 -10.12 37.63
C ASP A 34 8.05 -8.91 37.07
N GLY A 35 7.65 -8.00 37.95
CA GLY A 35 6.88 -6.79 37.58
C GLY A 35 7.70 -5.64 36.99
N ASP A 36 9.03 -5.68 37.07
CA ASP A 36 9.91 -4.74 36.37
C ASP A 36 10.22 -5.18 34.96
N ALA A 37 10.49 -6.48 34.79
CA ALA A 37 10.77 -7.08 33.48
C ALA A 37 9.51 -7.47 32.71
N SER A 38 8.33 -7.46 33.35
CA SER A 38 7.08 -7.99 32.78
C SER A 38 7.28 -9.41 32.25
N HIS A 39 7.97 -10.25 33.01
CA HIS A 39 8.48 -11.52 32.51
C HIS A 39 8.29 -12.65 33.51
N VAL A 40 7.88 -13.82 33.01
CA VAL A 40 7.79 -15.07 33.78
C VAL A 40 9.04 -15.91 33.48
N PRO A 41 9.95 -16.12 34.45
CA PRO A 41 11.16 -16.91 34.25
C PRO A 41 10.83 -18.42 34.21
N LEU A 42 10.34 -18.90 33.06
CA LEU A 42 9.82 -20.26 32.88
C LEU A 42 10.80 -21.35 33.30
N ASN A 43 12.09 -21.21 32.97
CA ASN A 43 13.12 -22.18 33.32
C ASN A 43 13.31 -22.29 34.83
N TRP A 44 13.32 -21.15 35.53
CA TRP A 44 13.43 -21.08 36.98
C TRP A 44 12.22 -21.72 37.66
N ILE A 45 11.00 -21.32 37.28
CA ILE A 45 9.76 -21.82 37.89
C ILE A 45 9.61 -23.32 37.63
N SER A 46 9.88 -23.78 36.41
CA SER A 46 9.85 -25.20 36.05
C SER A 46 10.84 -25.99 36.93
N SER A 47 12.07 -25.49 37.08
CA SER A 47 13.09 -26.14 37.91
C SER A 47 12.69 -26.21 39.39
N VAL A 48 12.05 -25.17 39.92
CA VAL A 48 11.54 -25.17 41.31
C VAL A 48 10.41 -26.19 41.47
N LEU A 49 9.42 -26.19 40.56
CA LEU A 49 8.29 -27.13 40.61
C LEU A 49 8.74 -28.58 40.43
N ASP A 50 9.73 -28.85 39.56
CA ASP A 50 10.33 -30.18 39.40
C ASP A 50 10.95 -30.69 40.72
N GLN A 51 11.64 -29.81 41.47
CA GLN A 51 12.17 -30.15 42.80
C GLN A 51 11.07 -30.36 43.83
N VAL A 52 9.97 -29.61 43.77
CA VAL A 52 8.79 -29.82 44.62
C VAL A 52 8.17 -31.19 44.32
N ILE A 53 7.98 -31.55 43.04
CA ILE A 53 7.49 -32.86 42.61
C ILE A 53 8.42 -33.97 43.10
N LYS A 54 9.74 -33.77 43.00
CA LYS A 54 10.73 -34.76 43.49
C LYS A 54 10.63 -34.98 45.00
N LYS A 55 10.32 -33.95 45.78
CA LYS A 55 10.25 -34.00 47.26
C LYS A 55 8.88 -34.47 47.77
N LEU A 56 7.78 -34.05 47.16
CA LEU A 56 6.42 -34.30 47.64
C LEU A 56 5.61 -35.29 46.78
N GLY A 57 6.11 -35.64 45.59
CA GLY A 57 5.32 -36.27 44.53
C GLY A 57 4.48 -35.27 43.74
N ASP A 58 3.86 -35.73 42.66
CA ASP A 58 2.98 -34.90 41.82
C ASP A 58 1.60 -34.70 42.47
N LYS A 59 1.58 -33.83 43.48
CA LYS A 59 0.40 -33.50 44.31
C LYS A 59 -0.58 -32.59 43.58
N THR A 60 -1.73 -32.35 44.19
CA THR A 60 -2.81 -31.54 43.59
C THR A 60 -2.93 -30.16 44.23
N PHE A 61 -3.03 -29.14 43.38
CA PHE A 61 -3.22 -27.73 43.69
C PHE A 61 -4.65 -27.29 43.39
N PHE A 62 -5.15 -26.40 44.25
CA PHE A 62 -6.19 -25.44 43.92
C PHE A 62 -5.58 -24.04 43.90
N VAL A 63 -5.67 -23.33 42.79
CA VAL A 63 -5.03 -22.03 42.58
C VAL A 63 -6.03 -20.91 42.83
N LEU A 64 -5.80 -20.12 43.88
CA LEU A 64 -6.56 -18.93 44.20
C LEU A 64 -5.74 -17.69 43.83
N SER A 65 -6.20 -16.90 42.86
CA SER A 65 -5.56 -15.64 42.50
C SER A 65 -6.37 -14.43 42.94
N VAL A 66 -5.72 -13.26 43.10
CA VAL A 66 -6.38 -11.99 43.39
C VAL A 66 -5.99 -10.94 42.35
N LEU A 67 -6.91 -10.06 41.98
CA LEU A 67 -6.71 -8.96 41.03
C LEU A 67 -7.40 -7.69 41.57
N GLY A 68 -6.84 -6.50 41.31
CA GLY A 68 -7.45 -5.23 41.70
C GLY A 68 -6.46 -4.07 41.67
N ILE A 69 -6.96 -2.83 41.74
CA ILE A 69 -6.12 -1.60 41.71
C ILE A 69 -5.05 -1.62 42.82
N GLN A 70 -3.99 -0.86 42.62
CA GLN A 70 -2.95 -0.63 43.63
C GLN A 70 -3.52 -0.10 44.95
N SER A 71 -2.97 -0.58 46.07
CA SER A 71 -3.32 -0.13 47.43
C SER A 71 -4.79 -0.38 47.86
N THR A 72 -5.45 -1.39 47.29
CA THR A 72 -6.85 -1.76 47.60
C THR A 72 -7.01 -2.85 48.68
N GLY A 73 -5.93 -3.24 49.36
CA GLY A 73 -5.98 -4.24 50.45
C GLY A 73 -5.99 -5.72 50.02
N LYS A 74 -5.52 -6.05 48.81
CA LYS A 74 -5.44 -7.43 48.29
C LYS A 74 -4.63 -8.37 49.19
N SER A 75 -3.37 -8.06 49.41
CA SER A 75 -2.46 -8.85 50.24
C SER A 75 -2.94 -8.90 51.70
N THR A 76 -3.53 -7.81 52.19
CA THR A 76 -4.17 -7.76 53.53
C THR A 76 -5.32 -8.76 53.64
N LEU A 77 -6.21 -8.83 52.63
CA LEU A 77 -7.33 -9.77 52.59
C LEU A 77 -6.84 -11.23 52.55
N LEU A 78 -5.83 -11.53 51.73
CA LEU A 78 -5.25 -12.87 51.64
C LEU A 78 -4.54 -13.30 52.93
N ASN A 79 -3.78 -12.39 53.55
CA ASN A 79 -3.12 -12.62 54.83
C ASN A 79 -4.15 -12.88 55.94
N ALA A 80 -5.25 -12.12 55.97
CA ALA A 80 -6.33 -12.32 56.95
C ALA A 80 -7.07 -13.66 56.77
N MET A 81 -7.36 -14.07 55.53
CA MET A 81 -8.08 -15.32 55.26
C MET A 81 -7.26 -16.57 55.59
N PHE A 82 -5.98 -16.60 55.22
CA PHE A 82 -5.18 -17.83 55.24
C PHE A 82 -3.95 -17.77 56.16
N GLY A 83 -3.71 -16.66 56.86
CA GLY A 83 -2.55 -16.49 57.74
C GLY A 83 -1.23 -16.40 56.98
N LEU A 84 -1.27 -15.78 55.79
CA LEU A 84 -0.12 -15.67 54.88
C LEU A 84 0.83 -14.55 55.28
N GLN A 85 1.98 -14.49 54.62
CA GLN A 85 3.06 -13.54 54.91
C GLN A 85 3.42 -12.69 53.69
N PHE A 86 2.43 -12.33 52.88
CA PHE A 86 2.65 -11.37 51.79
C PHE A 86 2.96 -9.99 52.36
N ALA A 87 3.86 -9.24 51.71
CA ALA A 87 4.27 -7.92 52.16
C ALA A 87 3.09 -6.91 52.08
N VAL A 88 2.88 -6.13 53.15
CA VAL A 88 1.84 -5.11 53.25
C VAL A 88 2.45 -3.75 53.62
N SER A 89 2.15 -2.70 52.83
CA SER A 89 2.59 -1.31 53.02
C SER A 89 1.54 -0.33 52.48
N ALA A 90 1.63 0.95 52.85
CA ALA A 90 0.74 1.99 52.31
C ALA A 90 1.09 2.41 50.85
N GLY A 91 2.23 1.95 50.31
CA GLY A 91 2.72 2.24 48.95
C GLY A 91 2.74 1.00 48.03
N ARG A 92 3.58 1.00 46.97
CA ARG A 92 3.72 -0.14 46.04
C ARG A 92 4.36 -1.34 46.78
N CYS A 93 3.54 -2.29 47.22
CA CYS A 93 3.97 -3.44 48.04
C CYS A 93 4.47 -4.62 47.21
N THR A 94 3.74 -4.92 46.14
CA THR A 94 3.92 -6.11 45.31
C THR A 94 4.27 -5.64 43.90
N ARG A 95 5.40 -6.12 43.37
CA ARG A 95 5.83 -5.88 41.98
C ARG A 95 5.80 -7.20 41.25
N GLY A 96 4.97 -7.36 40.23
CA GLY A 96 4.74 -8.63 39.55
C GLY A 96 3.76 -9.55 40.30
N ALA A 97 3.96 -10.87 40.25
CA ALA A 97 3.08 -11.85 40.88
C ALA A 97 3.87 -12.82 41.77
N PHE A 98 3.32 -13.16 42.94
CA PHE A 98 3.93 -14.07 43.91
C PHE A 98 2.98 -15.20 44.26
N MET A 99 3.50 -16.41 44.39
CA MET A 99 2.75 -17.59 44.78
C MET A 99 3.21 -18.14 46.13
N GLN A 100 2.27 -18.52 47.00
CA GLN A 100 2.54 -19.11 48.32
C GLN A 100 1.70 -20.36 48.51
N MET A 101 2.34 -21.45 48.95
CA MET A 101 1.69 -22.76 49.10
C MET A 101 1.22 -22.97 50.53
N VAL A 102 -0.05 -23.35 50.70
CA VAL A 102 -0.69 -23.66 51.99
C VAL A 102 -1.09 -25.13 52.02
N LYS A 103 -0.55 -25.88 52.99
CA LYS A 103 -0.85 -27.30 53.16
C LYS A 103 -2.26 -27.49 53.72
N VAL A 104 -3.06 -28.32 53.06
CA VAL A 104 -4.37 -28.73 53.58
C VAL A 104 -4.20 -29.81 54.65
N LYS A 105 -4.87 -29.66 55.80
CA LYS A 105 -4.89 -30.68 56.86
C LYS A 105 -5.54 -31.97 56.35
N GLU A 106 -5.04 -33.14 56.76
CA GLU A 106 -5.52 -34.45 56.25
C GLU A 106 -7.04 -34.64 56.38
N GLU A 107 -7.64 -34.16 57.46
CA GLU A 107 -9.10 -34.20 57.71
C GLU A 107 -9.91 -33.45 56.64
N LEU A 108 -9.35 -32.37 56.10
CA LEU A 108 -10.01 -31.52 55.10
C LEU A 108 -9.75 -32.02 53.67
N LYS A 109 -8.71 -32.81 53.44
CA LYS A 109 -8.38 -33.32 52.09
C LYS A 109 -9.46 -34.21 51.51
N GLN A 110 -10.15 -35.00 52.34
CA GLN A 110 -11.26 -35.84 51.90
C GLN A 110 -12.44 -35.01 51.36
N HIS A 111 -12.65 -33.83 51.92
CA HIS A 111 -13.73 -32.91 51.54
C HIS A 111 -13.34 -32.01 50.38
N LEU A 112 -12.12 -31.44 50.41
CA LEU A 112 -11.63 -30.46 49.45
C LEU A 112 -11.05 -31.08 48.17
N LYS A 113 -10.63 -32.36 48.22
CA LYS A 113 -10.11 -33.14 47.08
C LYS A 113 -8.82 -32.59 46.44
N PHE A 114 -8.09 -31.71 47.13
CA PHE A 114 -6.75 -31.25 46.75
C PHE A 114 -5.79 -31.27 47.94
N ASP A 115 -4.48 -31.35 47.66
CA ASP A 115 -3.43 -31.46 48.69
C ASP A 115 -2.97 -30.11 49.23
N TYR A 116 -2.88 -29.10 48.36
CA TYR A 116 -2.38 -27.76 48.69
C TYR A 116 -3.24 -26.67 48.04
N LEU A 117 -3.44 -25.57 48.76
CA LEU A 117 -3.97 -24.32 48.23
C LEU A 117 -2.78 -23.46 47.80
N LEU A 118 -2.71 -23.10 46.53
CA LEU A 118 -1.71 -22.19 46.00
C LEU A 118 -2.33 -20.80 45.87
N VAL A 119 -1.88 -19.86 46.69
CA VAL A 119 -2.39 -18.49 46.68
C VAL A 119 -1.47 -17.61 45.86
N VAL A 120 -2.01 -16.90 44.88
CA VAL A 120 -1.27 -15.99 43.99
C VAL A 120 -1.68 -14.54 44.29
N ASP A 121 -0.75 -13.77 44.86
CA ASP A 121 -0.90 -12.33 45.07
C ASP A 121 -0.28 -11.55 43.89
N THR A 122 -0.94 -10.47 43.47
CA THR A 122 -0.50 -9.68 42.32
C THR A 122 -0.19 -8.24 42.67
N GLU A 123 0.66 -7.64 41.85
CA GLU A 123 0.75 -6.20 41.70
C GLU A 123 -0.63 -5.57 41.44
N GLY A 124 -0.81 -4.35 41.93
CA GLY A 124 -2.02 -3.60 41.66
C GLY A 124 -1.99 -2.89 40.32
N LEU A 125 -3.14 -2.92 39.64
CA LEU A 125 -3.33 -2.28 38.34
C LEU A 125 -3.19 -0.75 38.46
N ARG A 126 -2.73 -0.09 37.38
CA ARG A 126 -2.58 1.37 37.21
C ARG A 126 -1.66 2.10 38.20
N SER A 127 -0.38 1.71 38.25
CA SER A 127 0.60 2.42 39.08
C SER A 127 0.94 3.83 38.54
N LEU A 128 0.71 4.88 39.35
CA LEU A 128 0.87 6.31 39.00
C LEU A 128 2.31 6.76 38.66
N VAL A 129 3.35 5.95 38.95
CA VAL A 129 4.75 6.41 38.96
C VAL A 129 5.53 6.03 37.69
N LYS A 130 4.97 5.18 36.82
CA LYS A 130 5.45 4.95 35.46
C LYS A 130 4.26 5.13 34.52
N LYS A 131 4.48 5.59 33.29
CA LYS A 131 3.54 5.34 32.18
C LYS A 131 3.47 3.82 31.98
N SER A 132 2.82 3.09 32.88
CA SER A 132 2.46 1.70 32.69
C SER A 132 1.50 1.70 31.50
N THR A 133 1.95 1.15 30.38
CA THR A 133 1.09 0.97 29.22
C THR A 133 -0.04 0.04 29.64
N LEU A 134 -1.30 0.36 29.29
CA LEU A 134 -2.49 -0.49 29.53
C LEU A 134 -2.24 -1.97 29.17
N ASN A 135 -1.33 -2.22 28.22
CA ASN A 135 -0.89 -3.55 27.80
C ASN A 135 -0.26 -4.37 28.94
N HIS A 136 0.56 -3.78 29.81
CA HIS A 136 1.19 -4.51 30.92
C HIS A 136 0.16 -4.98 31.95
N ASP A 137 -0.80 -4.11 32.28
CA ASP A 137 -1.91 -4.42 33.19
C ASP A 137 -2.81 -5.52 32.61
N ASN A 138 -3.06 -5.47 31.30
CA ASN A 138 -3.81 -6.51 30.58
C ASN A 138 -3.07 -7.85 30.53
N GLU A 139 -1.75 -7.85 30.30
CA GLU A 139 -0.92 -9.05 30.29
C GLU A 139 -0.90 -9.73 31.66
N LEU A 140 -0.63 -8.96 32.72
CA LEU A 140 -0.64 -9.46 34.10
C LEU A 140 -2.02 -10.01 34.48
N ALA A 141 -3.10 -9.29 34.18
CA ALA A 141 -4.45 -9.73 34.47
C ALA A 141 -4.81 -11.02 33.72
N THR A 142 -4.50 -11.09 32.42
CA THR A 142 -4.77 -12.26 31.58
C THR A 142 -3.99 -13.48 32.06
N PHE A 143 -2.71 -13.29 32.43
CA PHE A 143 -1.88 -14.36 32.98
C PHE A 143 -2.44 -14.90 34.29
N VAL A 144 -2.73 -14.02 35.25
CA VAL A 144 -3.17 -14.39 36.60
C VAL A 144 -4.58 -15.00 36.61
N ILE A 145 -5.49 -14.46 35.80
CA ILE A 145 -6.84 -15.02 35.63
C ILE A 145 -6.76 -16.41 35.00
N GLY A 146 -5.90 -16.61 34.00
CA GLY A 146 -5.72 -17.93 33.36
C GLY A 146 -5.13 -19.00 34.28
N LEU A 147 -4.27 -18.60 35.21
CA LEU A 147 -3.68 -19.52 36.19
C LEU A 147 -4.68 -19.97 37.24
N GLY A 148 -5.57 -19.08 37.67
CA GLY A 148 -6.52 -19.31 38.75
C GLY A 148 -7.54 -20.41 38.43
N ASN A 149 -7.80 -21.28 39.41
CA ASN A 149 -9.08 -22.00 39.46
C ASN A 149 -10.20 -21.01 39.82
N LEU A 150 -9.90 -20.14 40.78
CA LEU A 150 -10.75 -19.04 41.22
C LEU A 150 -9.94 -17.74 41.30
N THR A 151 -10.47 -16.65 40.74
CA THR A 151 -9.88 -15.31 40.84
C THR A 151 -10.77 -14.36 41.64
N LEU A 152 -10.20 -13.74 42.68
CA LEU A 152 -10.85 -12.70 43.47
C LEU A 152 -10.61 -11.33 42.81
N ILE A 153 -11.69 -10.67 42.40
CA ILE A 153 -11.64 -9.32 41.83
C ILE A 153 -11.96 -8.33 42.94
N ASN A 154 -10.92 -7.66 43.43
CA ASN A 154 -10.97 -6.73 44.54
C ASN A 154 -11.22 -5.30 44.05
N ILE A 155 -12.38 -4.76 44.39
CA ILE A 155 -12.84 -3.41 44.08
C ILE A 155 -12.84 -2.60 45.38
N PHE A 156 -12.35 -1.37 45.36
CA PHE A 156 -12.19 -0.55 46.57
C PHE A 156 -12.90 0.80 46.43
N GLY A 157 -13.78 1.12 47.39
CA GLY A 157 -14.50 2.40 47.43
C GLY A 157 -15.68 2.49 46.46
N GLU A 158 -16.50 3.53 46.59
CA GLU A 158 -17.74 3.71 45.80
C GLU A 158 -17.52 4.47 44.46
N SER A 159 -16.28 4.71 44.04
CA SER A 159 -15.99 5.49 42.82
C SER A 159 -16.33 4.70 41.54
N PRO A 160 -17.22 5.20 40.67
CA PRO A 160 -17.55 4.51 39.41
C PRO A 160 -16.36 4.35 38.45
N SER A 161 -15.37 5.25 38.49
CA SER A 161 -14.17 5.18 37.63
C SER A 161 -13.33 3.95 37.95
N ASP A 162 -13.05 3.74 39.22
CA ASP A 162 -12.13 2.70 39.70
C ASP A 162 -12.74 1.31 39.49
N MET A 163 -14.06 1.23 39.59
CA MET A 163 -14.85 0.05 39.26
C MET A 163 -14.78 -0.26 37.75
N GLN A 164 -15.03 0.73 36.88
CA GLN A 164 -14.98 0.52 35.42
C GLN A 164 -13.60 0.05 34.95
N ASP A 165 -12.53 0.61 35.52
CA ASP A 165 -11.17 0.33 35.10
C ASP A 165 -10.71 -1.10 35.39
N VAL A 166 -10.99 -1.64 36.59
CA VAL A 166 -10.67 -3.04 36.93
C VAL A 166 -11.54 -4.01 36.14
N LEU A 167 -12.83 -3.69 36.00
CA LEU A 167 -13.78 -4.55 35.32
C LEU A 167 -13.45 -4.67 33.84
N GLN A 168 -13.05 -3.59 33.17
CA GLN A 168 -12.67 -3.63 31.76
C GLN A 168 -11.49 -4.58 31.53
N ILE A 169 -10.43 -4.45 32.33
CA ILE A 169 -9.24 -5.31 32.25
C ILE A 169 -9.61 -6.78 32.54
N ALA A 170 -10.42 -7.02 33.57
CA ALA A 170 -10.84 -8.37 33.95
C ALA A 170 -11.73 -9.02 32.89
N VAL A 171 -12.73 -8.30 32.36
CA VAL A 171 -13.64 -8.78 31.31
C VAL A 171 -12.87 -9.15 30.05
N GLN A 172 -11.92 -8.29 29.64
CA GLN A 172 -11.05 -8.56 28.49
C GLN A 172 -10.21 -9.82 28.72
N ALA A 173 -9.60 -9.98 29.90
CA ALA A 173 -8.86 -11.19 30.25
C ALA A 173 -9.75 -12.45 30.21
N PHE A 174 -10.99 -12.41 30.71
CA PHE A 174 -11.91 -13.56 30.65
C PHE A 174 -12.34 -13.93 29.22
N LEU A 175 -12.56 -12.94 28.35
CA LEU A 175 -12.86 -13.21 26.94
C LEU A 175 -11.71 -13.95 26.25
N ARG A 176 -10.47 -13.53 26.52
CA ARG A 176 -9.26 -14.21 26.04
C ARG A 176 -9.14 -15.63 26.60
N MET A 177 -9.52 -15.85 27.87
CA MET A 177 -9.55 -17.19 28.45
C MET A 177 -10.52 -18.14 27.73
N LYS A 178 -11.66 -17.63 27.27
CA LYS A 178 -12.61 -18.41 26.48
C LYS A 178 -12.03 -18.84 25.13
N GLN A 179 -11.23 -18.00 24.48
CA GLN A 179 -10.54 -18.34 23.22
C GLN A 179 -9.52 -19.47 23.42
N VAL A 180 -8.77 -19.46 24.53
CA VAL A 180 -7.85 -20.56 24.90
C VAL A 180 -8.53 -21.74 25.58
N LYS A 181 -9.87 -21.79 25.57
CA LYS A 181 -10.72 -22.86 26.16
C LYS A 181 -10.50 -23.08 27.66
N LEU A 182 -10.02 -22.07 28.37
CA LEU A 182 -9.99 -22.03 29.82
C LEU A 182 -11.26 -21.36 30.34
N SER A 183 -11.80 -21.91 31.43
CA SER A 183 -13.00 -21.39 32.08
C SER A 183 -12.71 -21.17 33.57
N PRO A 184 -11.85 -20.19 33.91
CA PRO A 184 -11.63 -19.82 35.31
C PRO A 184 -12.93 -19.32 35.93
N SER A 185 -13.06 -19.44 37.24
CA SER A 185 -14.18 -18.87 38.00
C SER A 185 -13.76 -17.57 38.69
N CYS A 186 -14.71 -16.71 39.04
CA CYS A 186 -14.39 -15.47 39.75
C CYS A 186 -15.39 -15.13 40.85
N MET A 187 -14.91 -14.40 41.86
CA MET A 187 -15.73 -13.77 42.88
C MET A 187 -15.33 -12.29 43.02
N PHE A 188 -16.31 -11.42 43.23
CA PHE A 188 -16.10 -10.00 43.42
C PHE A 188 -16.09 -9.67 44.92
N VAL A 189 -15.06 -8.95 45.35
CA VAL A 189 -14.95 -8.42 46.70
C VAL A 189 -14.95 -6.90 46.60
N HIS A 190 -16.02 -6.28 47.09
CA HIS A 190 -16.13 -4.82 47.15
C HIS A 190 -15.80 -4.35 48.56
N GLN A 191 -14.60 -3.82 48.75
CA GLN A 191 -14.13 -3.29 50.03
C GLN A 191 -14.59 -1.85 50.27
N ASN A 192 -14.63 -1.46 51.55
CA ASN A 192 -14.83 -0.08 52.01
C ASN A 192 -16.26 0.45 51.77
N VAL A 193 -17.26 -0.40 52.02
CA VAL A 193 -18.70 -0.11 51.85
C VAL A 193 -19.30 0.24 53.21
N GLY A 194 -20.08 1.33 53.29
CA GLY A 194 -20.69 1.79 54.54
C GLY A 194 -21.67 0.78 55.16
N GLU A 195 -21.66 0.62 56.48
CA GLU A 195 -22.48 -0.37 57.21
C GLU A 195 -24.00 -0.16 57.04
N ILE A 196 -24.44 1.10 56.86
CA ILE A 196 -25.87 1.44 56.68
C ILE A 196 -26.39 1.03 55.29
N THR A 197 -25.51 0.88 54.30
CA THR A 197 -25.88 0.66 52.90
C THR A 197 -25.73 -0.81 52.45
N ALA A 198 -25.09 -1.68 53.24
CA ALA A 198 -24.83 -3.08 52.86
C ALA A 198 -26.10 -3.95 52.72
N GLY A 199 -27.16 -3.68 53.48
CA GLY A 199 -28.41 -4.45 53.45
C GLY A 199 -29.38 -4.05 52.32
N GLU A 200 -29.57 -2.75 52.09
CA GLU A 200 -30.54 -2.22 51.10
C GLU A 200 -29.92 -2.02 49.70
N LYS A 201 -28.60 -1.80 49.56
CA LYS A 201 -27.93 -1.69 48.25
C LYS A 201 -27.63 -3.04 47.57
N ASN A 202 -27.87 -4.19 48.22
CA ASN A 202 -27.43 -5.47 47.69
C ASN A 202 -28.09 -5.81 46.34
N MET A 203 -29.40 -5.57 46.17
CA MET A 203 -30.07 -5.84 44.88
C MET A 203 -29.83 -4.78 43.81
N GLU A 204 -29.86 -3.48 44.15
CA GLU A 204 -29.69 -2.42 43.15
C GLU A 204 -28.22 -2.26 42.73
N GLY A 205 -27.28 -2.42 43.67
CA GLY A 205 -25.84 -2.48 43.39
C GLY A 205 -25.46 -3.70 42.55
N MET A 206 -26.05 -4.87 42.78
CA MET A 206 -25.88 -6.04 41.92
C MET A 206 -26.40 -5.81 40.50
N ARG A 207 -27.58 -5.19 40.34
CA ARG A 207 -28.13 -4.83 39.01
C ARG A 207 -27.24 -3.86 38.26
N GLN A 208 -26.72 -2.85 38.95
CA GLN A 208 -25.83 -1.85 38.34
C GLN A 208 -24.48 -2.46 37.95
N LEU A 209 -23.90 -3.32 38.80
CA LEU A 209 -22.67 -4.04 38.48
C LEU A 209 -22.88 -4.99 37.29
N GLN A 210 -23.99 -5.71 37.25
CA GLN A 210 -24.34 -6.60 36.13
C GLN A 210 -24.47 -5.81 34.82
N LYS A 211 -25.21 -4.70 34.83
CA LYS A 211 -25.34 -3.82 33.66
C LYS A 211 -23.98 -3.31 33.18
N THR A 212 -23.13 -2.89 34.11
CA THR A 212 -21.77 -2.41 33.79
C THR A 212 -20.91 -3.53 33.20
N LEU A 213 -20.98 -4.75 33.75
CA LEU A 213 -20.28 -5.92 33.22
C LEU A 213 -20.75 -6.27 31.80
N ASP A 214 -22.05 -6.23 31.53
CA ASP A 214 -22.60 -6.52 30.21
C ASP A 214 -22.21 -5.44 29.18
N GLU A 215 -22.26 -4.16 29.55
CA GLU A 215 -21.79 -3.05 28.71
C GLU A 215 -20.30 -3.19 28.37
N MET A 216 -19.45 -3.48 29.38
CA MET A 216 -18.01 -3.69 29.16
C MET A 216 -17.73 -4.95 28.35
N THR A 217 -18.54 -6.00 28.51
CA THR A 217 -18.45 -7.23 27.71
C THR A 217 -18.72 -6.93 26.25
N GLN A 218 -19.75 -6.15 25.92
CA GLN A 218 -20.04 -5.75 24.54
C GLN A 218 -18.91 -4.92 23.92
N LEU A 219 -18.31 -4.02 24.71
CA LEU A 219 -17.18 -3.22 24.25
C LEU A 219 -15.93 -4.07 24.00
N ALA A 220 -15.59 -4.97 24.93
CA ALA A 220 -14.45 -5.87 24.81
C ALA A 220 -14.66 -6.93 23.72
N ALA A 221 -15.89 -7.42 23.54
CA ALA A 221 -16.23 -8.39 22.52
C ALA A 221 -16.03 -7.84 21.09
N LYS A 222 -16.37 -6.56 20.88
CA LYS A 222 -16.04 -5.83 19.64
C LYS A 222 -14.54 -5.66 19.41
N GLN A 223 -13.75 -5.52 20.47
CA GLN A 223 -12.30 -5.37 20.38
C GLN A 223 -11.60 -6.70 20.07
N GLU A 224 -12.14 -7.81 20.56
CA GLU A 224 -11.60 -9.16 20.45
C GLU A 224 -12.31 -10.00 19.35
N ASP A 225 -13.11 -9.36 18.48
CA ASP A 225 -13.88 -9.95 17.37
C ASP A 225 -14.67 -11.22 17.77
N CYS A 226 -15.48 -11.11 18.84
CA CYS A 226 -16.31 -12.20 19.31
C CYS A 226 -17.77 -11.80 19.52
N ASP A 227 -18.69 -12.73 19.24
CA ASP A 227 -20.14 -12.55 19.40
C ASP A 227 -20.57 -12.90 20.84
N VAL A 228 -20.34 -11.97 21.78
CA VAL A 228 -20.76 -12.11 23.17
C VAL A 228 -21.46 -10.84 23.65
N MET A 229 -22.65 -10.99 24.22
CA MET A 229 -23.50 -9.85 24.62
C MET A 229 -23.64 -9.69 26.12
N PHE A 230 -23.45 -10.77 26.89
CA PHE A 230 -23.61 -10.78 28.35
C PHE A 230 -22.41 -11.42 29.05
N PHE A 231 -21.99 -10.89 30.19
CA PHE A 231 -20.81 -11.38 30.92
C PHE A 231 -20.96 -12.83 31.41
N LYS A 232 -22.19 -13.25 31.73
CA LYS A 232 -22.53 -14.64 32.10
C LYS A 232 -22.25 -15.66 30.99
N GLU A 233 -22.14 -15.22 29.74
CA GLU A 233 -21.77 -16.09 28.61
C GLU A 233 -20.26 -16.34 28.53
N VAL A 234 -19.48 -15.55 29.27
CA VAL A 234 -18.02 -15.64 29.36
C VAL A 234 -17.61 -16.51 30.54
N ILE A 235 -18.22 -16.30 31.70
CA ILE A 235 -17.85 -16.96 32.97
C ILE A 235 -19.06 -17.44 33.77
N ARG A 236 -18.87 -18.51 34.56
CA ARG A 236 -19.86 -19.02 35.51
C ARG A 236 -19.92 -18.13 36.75
N LEU A 237 -20.68 -17.04 36.66
CA LEU A 237 -20.92 -16.13 37.78
C LEU A 237 -22.35 -16.28 38.32
N ASP A 238 -22.48 -16.55 39.62
CA ASP A 238 -23.74 -16.45 40.36
C ASP A 238 -23.71 -15.16 41.19
N PHE A 239 -24.54 -14.19 40.79
CA PHE A 239 -24.60 -12.88 41.42
C PHE A 239 -25.06 -12.95 42.89
N ASN A 240 -25.78 -14.00 43.30
CA ASN A 240 -26.26 -14.13 44.68
C ASN A 240 -25.19 -14.66 45.64
N THR A 241 -24.21 -15.41 45.14
CA THR A 241 -23.22 -16.12 45.97
C THR A 241 -21.78 -15.68 45.74
N HIS A 242 -21.46 -15.03 44.62
CA HIS A 242 -20.08 -14.67 44.23
C HIS A 242 -19.75 -13.17 44.38
N ILE A 243 -20.65 -12.35 44.92
CA ILE A 243 -20.42 -10.92 45.17
C ILE A 243 -20.47 -10.67 46.67
N HIS A 244 -19.38 -10.13 47.23
CA HIS A 244 -19.24 -9.89 48.65
C HIS A 244 -18.88 -8.44 48.94
N TYR A 245 -19.67 -7.79 49.79
CA TYR A 245 -19.43 -6.41 50.23
C TYR A 245 -18.77 -6.42 51.62
N PHE A 246 -17.66 -5.71 51.76
CA PHE A 246 -16.84 -5.68 52.96
C PHE A 246 -16.94 -4.32 53.64
N ALA A 247 -17.20 -4.36 54.95
CA ALA A 247 -17.08 -3.20 55.83
C ALA A 247 -15.64 -2.67 55.87
N HIS A 248 -15.45 -1.48 56.44
CA HIS A 248 -14.12 -0.91 56.67
C HIS A 248 -13.27 -1.85 57.54
N LEU A 249 -11.97 -1.97 57.26
CA LEU A 249 -11.05 -2.80 58.05
C LEU A 249 -10.94 -2.33 59.50
N TRP A 250 -11.09 -1.03 59.75
CA TRP A 250 -10.92 -0.39 61.06
C TRP A 250 -12.23 0.23 61.53
N GLU A 251 -12.56 0.13 62.82
CA GLU A 251 -13.71 0.83 63.45
C GLU A 251 -13.47 2.35 63.64
N GLY A 252 -12.33 2.86 63.19
CA GLY A 252 -11.93 4.27 63.33
C GLY A 252 -10.66 4.58 62.54
N ASN A 253 -10.03 5.72 62.82
CA ASN A 253 -8.82 6.15 62.11
C ASN A 253 -7.56 5.42 62.64
N PRO A 254 -6.76 4.77 61.77
CA PRO A 254 -5.45 4.20 62.13
C PRO A 254 -4.51 5.28 62.74
N PRO A 255 -3.49 4.92 63.56
CA PRO A 255 -2.96 3.58 63.79
C PRO A 255 -3.48 2.83 65.02
N MET A 256 -4.29 3.46 65.89
CA MET A 256 -4.76 2.87 67.16
C MET A 256 -6.19 2.32 67.09
N ALA A 257 -6.83 2.34 65.91
CA ALA A 257 -8.16 1.80 65.72
C ALA A 257 -8.14 0.25 65.78
N PRO A 258 -9.11 -0.38 66.47
CA PRO A 258 -9.22 -1.83 66.45
C PRO A 258 -9.74 -2.34 65.08
N PRO A 259 -9.40 -3.58 64.68
CA PRO A 259 -10.00 -4.20 63.50
C PRO A 259 -11.51 -4.33 63.65
N ASN A 260 -12.25 -4.04 62.59
CA ASN A 260 -13.71 -4.16 62.58
C ASN A 260 -14.13 -5.65 62.67
N PRO A 261 -14.93 -6.05 63.68
CA PRO A 261 -15.48 -7.40 63.79
C PRO A 261 -16.27 -7.83 62.56
N SER A 262 -17.05 -6.92 61.97
CA SER A 262 -17.80 -7.16 60.72
C SER A 262 -16.88 -7.47 59.55
N TYR A 263 -15.70 -6.83 59.47
CA TYR A 263 -14.69 -7.19 58.48
C TYR A 263 -14.19 -8.63 58.69
N SER A 264 -13.90 -9.01 59.93
CA SER A 264 -13.44 -10.36 60.27
C SER A 264 -14.48 -11.43 59.98
N GLU A 265 -15.76 -11.14 60.23
CA GLU A 265 -16.89 -12.01 59.85
C GLU A 265 -17.01 -12.16 58.33
N ASN A 266 -16.91 -11.05 57.58
CA ASN A 266 -16.92 -11.06 56.11
C ASN A 266 -15.76 -11.90 55.52
N VAL A 267 -14.55 -11.76 56.07
CA VAL A 267 -13.37 -12.56 55.72
C VAL A 267 -13.63 -14.05 55.94
N GLN A 268 -14.21 -14.41 57.09
CA GLN A 268 -14.51 -15.80 57.44
C GLN A 268 -15.59 -16.40 56.52
N ASN A 269 -16.64 -15.62 56.21
CA ASN A 269 -17.70 -16.03 55.28
C ASN A 269 -17.15 -16.23 53.86
N LEU A 270 -16.35 -15.30 53.35
CA LEU A 270 -15.69 -15.41 52.05
C LEU A 270 -14.80 -16.67 52.00
N LYS A 271 -14.01 -16.92 53.04
CA LYS A 271 -13.17 -18.13 53.12
C LYS A 271 -14.00 -19.42 53.05
N GLN A 272 -15.13 -19.50 53.76
CA GLN A 272 -16.02 -20.66 53.71
C GLN A 272 -16.59 -20.86 52.30
N MET A 273 -17.00 -19.78 51.63
CA MET A 273 -17.53 -19.83 50.26
C MET A 273 -16.47 -20.29 49.25
N ILE A 274 -15.25 -19.75 49.32
CA ILE A 274 -14.13 -20.17 48.46
C ILE A 274 -13.85 -21.67 48.65
N LEU A 275 -13.80 -22.16 49.89
CA LEU A 275 -13.53 -23.57 50.17
C LEU A 275 -14.68 -24.48 49.72
N SER A 276 -15.93 -24.02 49.84
CA SER A 276 -17.11 -24.73 49.34
C SER A 276 -17.08 -24.86 47.82
N ASP A 277 -16.80 -23.76 47.11
CA ASP A 277 -16.70 -23.76 45.65
C ASP A 277 -15.52 -24.60 45.17
N ALA A 278 -14.37 -24.50 45.83
CA ALA A 278 -13.18 -25.29 45.53
C ALA A 278 -13.42 -26.82 45.58
N SER A 279 -14.33 -27.30 46.44
CA SER A 279 -14.68 -28.72 46.56
C SER A 279 -15.40 -29.31 45.33
N ASN A 280 -15.98 -28.43 44.50
CA ASN A 280 -16.77 -28.74 43.31
C ASN A 280 -16.01 -28.47 42.00
N GLN A 281 -14.80 -27.90 42.07
CA GLN A 281 -14.00 -27.54 40.91
C GLN A 281 -12.92 -28.58 40.56
N ASN A 282 -12.35 -28.44 39.36
CA ASN A 282 -11.24 -29.26 38.90
C ASN A 282 -9.94 -28.90 39.63
N ARG A 283 -9.20 -29.93 40.05
CA ARG A 283 -7.86 -29.83 40.66
C ARG A 283 -6.78 -29.92 39.59
N LEU A 284 -5.65 -29.24 39.80
CA LEU A 284 -4.49 -29.30 38.92
C LEU A 284 -3.38 -30.08 39.61
N LYS A 285 -2.74 -31.03 38.92
CA LYS A 285 -1.46 -31.57 39.41
C LYS A 285 -0.36 -30.52 39.31
N ILE A 286 0.73 -30.68 40.05
CA ILE A 286 1.88 -29.75 39.96
C ILE A 286 2.44 -29.75 38.53
N SER A 287 2.52 -30.92 37.90
CA SER A 287 2.93 -31.07 36.49
C SER A 287 1.98 -30.35 35.52
N GLU A 288 0.67 -30.48 35.72
CA GLU A 288 -0.35 -29.80 34.90
C GLU A 288 -0.33 -28.28 35.10
N PHE A 289 -0.05 -27.81 36.32
CA PHE A 289 0.12 -26.39 36.62
C PHE A 289 1.35 -25.80 35.94
N GLN A 290 2.47 -26.55 35.94
CA GLN A 290 3.68 -26.17 35.21
C GLN A 290 3.43 -26.06 33.70
N THR A 291 2.73 -27.03 33.11
CA THR A 291 2.30 -26.96 31.69
C THR A 291 1.40 -25.76 31.46
N ARG A 292 0.43 -25.49 32.34
CA ARG A 292 -0.46 -24.33 32.22
C ARG A 292 0.31 -23.00 32.27
N ILE A 293 1.31 -22.85 33.14
CA ILE A 293 2.18 -21.65 33.17
C ILE A 293 2.91 -21.48 31.83
N GLN A 294 3.51 -22.56 31.32
CA GLN A 294 4.25 -22.52 30.06
C GLN A 294 3.35 -22.20 28.87
N ASP A 295 2.17 -22.84 28.78
CA ASP A 295 1.21 -22.64 27.70
C ASP A 295 0.61 -21.23 27.72
N LEU A 296 0.18 -20.74 28.89
CA LEU A 296 -0.37 -19.39 29.04
C LEU A 296 0.68 -18.33 28.74
N TRP A 297 1.89 -18.47 29.28
CA TRP A 297 2.96 -17.50 29.01
C TRP A 297 3.40 -17.54 27.55
N SER A 298 3.47 -18.72 26.94
CA SER A 298 3.79 -18.85 25.51
C SER A 298 2.67 -18.29 24.61
N ALA A 299 1.40 -18.45 25.00
CA ALA A 299 0.27 -17.85 24.30
C ALA A 299 0.28 -16.33 24.42
N LEU A 300 0.52 -15.80 25.62
CA LEU A 300 0.67 -14.35 25.85
C LEU A 300 1.88 -13.76 25.14
N LEU A 301 3.02 -14.45 25.09
CA LEU A 301 4.19 -14.01 24.32
C LEU A 301 3.95 -14.09 22.81
N ALA A 302 3.23 -15.11 22.34
CA ALA A 302 2.79 -15.18 20.95
C ALA A 302 1.87 -13.99 20.65
N GLU A 303 0.91 -13.68 21.51
CA GLU A 303 0.03 -12.50 21.41
C GLU A 303 0.79 -11.16 21.55
N ASN A 304 1.82 -11.06 22.39
CA ASN A 304 2.67 -9.86 22.53
C ASN A 304 3.55 -9.61 21.29
N PHE A 305 3.83 -10.65 20.50
CA PHE A 305 4.48 -10.48 19.20
C PHE A 305 3.44 -10.29 18.08
N VAL A 306 2.22 -10.80 18.26
CA VAL A 306 1.06 -10.47 17.42
C VAL A 306 0.65 -9.02 17.61
N PHE A 307 1.01 -8.44 18.74
CA PHE A 307 0.67 -7.09 19.08
C PHE A 307 1.63 -6.45 20.09
N SER A 308 2.47 -5.56 19.57
CA SER A 308 2.46 -4.22 20.14
C SER A 308 1.03 -3.67 19.97
N PHE A 309 0.11 -4.03 20.88
CA PHE A 309 -1.33 -3.72 20.84
C PHE A 309 -1.49 -2.20 20.96
N LYS A 310 -1.39 -1.55 19.82
CA LYS A 310 -2.13 -0.34 19.51
C LYS A 310 -3.54 -0.81 19.15
N ASN A 311 -4.52 -0.34 19.92
CA ASN A 311 -5.92 -0.78 19.94
C ASN A 311 -6.45 -1.26 18.58
N ALA A 312 -7.29 -2.30 18.52
CA ALA A 312 -8.05 -2.62 17.29
C ALA A 312 -8.77 -1.38 16.72
N LEU A 313 -9.20 -0.46 17.61
CA LEU A 313 -9.71 0.87 17.27
C LEU A 313 -8.69 1.77 16.57
N GLU A 314 -7.41 1.71 16.95
CA GLU A 314 -6.31 2.45 16.31
C GLU A 314 -5.98 1.89 14.91
N ILE A 315 -6.05 0.57 14.72
CA ILE A 315 -5.92 -0.06 13.38
C ILE A 315 -7.11 0.33 12.50
N ALA A 316 -8.33 0.27 13.03
CA ALA A 316 -9.52 0.70 12.31
C ALA A 316 -9.46 2.19 11.94
N ALA A 317 -9.02 3.04 12.87
CA ALA A 317 -8.80 4.47 12.63
C ALA A 317 -7.73 4.69 11.56
N TYR A 318 -6.63 3.92 11.57
CA TYR A 318 -5.59 4.02 10.54
C TYR A 318 -6.09 3.58 9.16
N ARG A 319 -6.88 2.50 9.07
CA ARG A 319 -7.49 2.06 7.80
C ARG A 319 -8.41 3.13 7.21
N LYS A 320 -9.24 3.78 8.06
CA LYS A 320 -10.06 4.94 7.64
C LYS A 320 -9.17 6.10 7.16
N LEU A 321 -8.06 6.35 7.83
CA LEU A 321 -7.09 7.37 7.44
C LEU A 321 -6.44 7.05 6.07
N GLU A 322 -6.13 5.78 5.77
CA GLU A 322 -5.65 5.37 4.44
C GLU A 322 -6.68 5.67 3.35
N ASP A 323 -7.96 5.39 3.60
CA ASP A 323 -9.03 5.71 2.64
C ASP A 323 -9.12 7.23 2.42
N LYS A 324 -9.04 8.04 3.48
CA LYS A 324 -9.01 9.51 3.37
C LYS A 324 -7.78 10.05 2.66
N TYR A 325 -6.62 9.46 2.89
CA TYR A 325 -5.42 9.79 2.12
C TYR A 325 -5.60 9.46 0.62
N GLY A 326 -6.29 8.35 0.30
CA GLY A 326 -6.69 8.00 -1.06
C GLY A 326 -7.60 9.06 -1.70
N GLU A 327 -8.53 9.64 -0.94
CA GLU A 327 -9.39 10.75 -1.41
C GLU A 327 -8.59 12.03 -1.68
N TRP A 328 -7.74 12.45 -0.74
CA TRP A 328 -6.92 13.66 -0.86
C TRP A 328 -5.87 13.57 -1.98
N SER A 329 -5.17 12.43 -2.07
CA SER A 329 -4.16 12.20 -3.12
C SER A 329 -4.79 12.24 -4.51
N TRP A 330 -6.01 11.73 -4.66
CA TRP A 330 -6.74 11.80 -5.91
C TRP A 330 -7.06 13.23 -6.32
N LYS A 331 -7.56 14.08 -5.41
CA LYS A 331 -7.88 15.49 -5.73
C LYS A 331 -6.67 16.21 -6.32
N LEU A 332 -5.50 16.05 -5.68
CA LEU A 332 -4.24 16.61 -6.15
C LEU A 332 -3.81 16.03 -7.51
N ARG A 333 -3.88 14.70 -7.67
CA ARG A 333 -3.49 14.02 -8.92
C ARG A 333 -4.43 14.39 -10.09
N SER A 334 -5.74 14.43 -9.87
CA SER A 334 -6.72 14.79 -10.90
C SER A 334 -6.61 16.26 -11.30
N HIS A 335 -6.39 17.16 -10.34
CA HIS A 335 -6.16 18.58 -10.62
C HIS A 335 -4.85 18.79 -11.41
N MET A 336 -3.78 18.06 -11.06
CA MET A 336 -2.53 18.13 -11.81
C MET A 336 -2.69 17.60 -13.25
N LEU A 337 -3.43 16.50 -13.47
CA LEU A 337 -3.73 16.02 -14.82
C LEU A 337 -4.51 17.07 -15.65
N ASP A 338 -5.37 17.86 -14.99
CA ASP A 338 -6.06 18.97 -15.63
C ASP A 338 -5.13 20.13 -16.01
N ILE A 339 -4.13 20.43 -15.17
CA ILE A 339 -3.06 21.39 -15.49
C ILE A 339 -2.21 20.87 -16.65
N GLU A 340 -1.79 19.60 -16.61
CA GLU A 340 -1.03 18.93 -17.67
C GLU A 340 -1.74 19.02 -19.03
N ASN A 341 -3.06 18.75 -19.07
CA ASN A 341 -3.83 18.87 -20.30
C ASN A 341 -3.85 20.31 -20.86
N LYS A 342 -3.97 21.33 -19.98
CA LYS A 342 -3.93 22.74 -20.40
C LYS A 342 -2.57 23.13 -20.95
N LEU A 343 -1.50 22.70 -20.27
CA LEU A 343 -0.13 22.95 -20.69
C LEU A 343 0.18 22.27 -22.02
N ASN A 344 -0.26 21.03 -22.22
CA ASN A 344 -0.14 20.32 -23.50
C ASN A 344 -0.83 21.07 -24.64
N ASN A 345 -2.05 21.56 -24.41
CA ASN A 345 -2.77 22.38 -25.39
C ASN A 345 -1.99 23.66 -25.74
N GLN A 346 -1.43 24.35 -24.75
CA GLN A 346 -0.63 25.56 -25.01
C GLN A 346 0.62 25.27 -25.87
N VAL A 347 1.34 24.18 -25.60
CA VAL A 347 2.53 23.80 -26.40
C VAL A 347 2.12 23.40 -27.82
N GLU A 348 1.05 22.63 -27.97
CA GLU A 348 0.52 22.26 -29.28
C GLU A 348 0.04 23.48 -30.08
N ASN A 349 -0.50 24.49 -29.40
CA ASN A 349 -0.93 25.77 -29.97
C ASN A 349 0.23 26.74 -30.27
N GLY A 350 1.48 26.39 -29.94
CA GLY A 350 2.68 27.14 -30.33
C GLY A 350 3.41 27.86 -29.19
N ARG A 351 2.99 27.68 -27.93
CA ARG A 351 3.77 28.18 -26.78
C ARG A 351 5.10 27.45 -26.70
N SER A 352 6.19 28.21 -26.61
CA SER A 352 7.57 27.67 -26.59
C SER A 352 8.34 28.02 -25.33
N ASP A 353 7.71 28.71 -24.37
CA ASP A 353 8.36 29.18 -23.15
C ASP A 353 8.58 28.03 -22.16
N THR A 354 9.79 27.94 -21.61
CA THR A 354 10.09 27.03 -20.50
C THR A 354 9.23 27.34 -19.28
N LEU A 355 8.74 26.31 -18.62
CA LEU A 355 7.86 26.46 -17.46
C LEU A 355 8.69 26.56 -16.18
N GLU A 356 8.42 27.60 -15.39
CA GLU A 356 9.00 27.73 -14.06
C GLU A 356 8.19 26.93 -13.02
N ILE A 357 8.89 26.33 -12.07
CA ILE A 357 8.28 25.57 -10.95
C ILE A 357 7.28 26.44 -10.18
N ASN A 358 7.63 27.72 -9.96
CA ASN A 358 6.80 28.67 -9.23
C ASN A 358 5.42 28.89 -9.89
N ASN A 359 5.32 28.77 -11.22
CA ASN A 359 4.05 28.90 -11.92
C ASN A 359 3.14 27.70 -11.62
N LEU A 360 3.69 26.47 -11.66
CA LEU A 360 2.96 25.27 -11.26
C LEU A 360 2.56 25.29 -9.79
N GLU A 361 3.44 25.79 -8.92
CA GLU A 361 3.13 25.95 -7.50
C GLU A 361 1.91 26.84 -7.29
N LEU A 362 1.78 27.94 -8.04
CA LEU A 362 0.62 28.82 -7.97
C LEU A 362 -0.66 28.14 -8.48
N GLU A 363 -0.58 27.34 -9.54
CA GLU A 363 -1.74 26.66 -10.13
C GLU A 363 -2.29 25.51 -9.24
N ILE A 364 -1.44 24.78 -8.52
CA ILE A 364 -1.88 23.73 -7.60
C ILE A 364 -2.22 24.27 -6.20
N LYS A 365 -1.78 25.49 -5.86
CA LYS A 365 -1.88 26.04 -4.50
C LYS A 365 -3.29 26.00 -3.93
N GLU A 366 -4.27 26.47 -4.70
CA GLU A 366 -5.66 26.53 -4.24
C GLU A 366 -6.20 25.14 -3.87
N GLU A 367 -6.00 24.15 -4.74
CA GLU A 367 -6.46 22.78 -4.48
C GLU A 367 -5.68 22.13 -3.32
N TYR A 368 -4.39 22.43 -3.19
CA TYR A 368 -3.58 21.96 -2.07
C TYR A 368 -4.04 22.56 -0.73
N ASP A 369 -4.33 23.86 -0.68
CA ASP A 369 -4.83 24.54 0.52
C ASP A 369 -6.23 24.00 0.91
N ASN A 370 -7.08 23.68 -0.08
CA ASN A 370 -8.37 23.02 0.14
C ASN A 370 -8.18 21.62 0.76
N VAL A 371 -7.30 20.79 0.18
CA VAL A 371 -6.98 19.46 0.71
C VAL A 371 -6.38 19.54 2.12
N GLN A 372 -5.51 20.50 2.38
CA GLN A 372 -4.94 20.70 3.71
C GLN A 372 -6.02 21.10 4.73
N SER A 373 -6.98 21.94 4.34
CA SER A 373 -8.10 22.33 5.19
C SER A 373 -9.02 21.15 5.50
N GLU A 374 -9.34 20.31 4.51
CA GLU A 374 -10.11 19.07 4.72
C GLU A 374 -9.38 18.07 5.62
N MET A 375 -8.06 17.93 5.44
CA MET A 375 -7.23 17.10 6.30
C MET A 375 -7.25 17.62 7.74
N GLU A 376 -7.04 18.91 7.96
CA GLU A 376 -7.07 19.51 9.29
C GLU A 376 -8.43 19.29 9.97
N LYS A 377 -9.53 19.46 9.22
CA LYS A 377 -10.90 19.20 9.68
C LYS A 377 -11.09 17.73 10.10
N TYR A 378 -10.62 16.77 9.29
CA TYR A 378 -10.72 15.35 9.60
C TYR A 378 -10.00 15.00 10.92
N PHE A 379 -8.78 15.50 11.12
CA PHE A 379 -8.05 15.27 12.37
C PHE A 379 -8.63 16.02 13.59
N SER A 380 -9.47 17.04 13.39
CA SER A 380 -10.09 17.78 14.50
C SER A 380 -11.48 17.29 14.90
N GLU A 381 -12.26 16.79 13.94
CA GLU A 381 -13.69 16.51 14.13
C GLU A 381 -14.05 15.01 14.17
N ASP A 382 -13.17 14.11 13.75
CA ASP A 382 -13.45 12.66 13.72
C ASP A 382 -13.52 12.03 15.12
N GLU A 383 -14.42 11.06 15.32
CA GLU A 383 -14.63 10.34 16.57
C GLU A 383 -13.36 9.63 17.09
N ASP A 384 -12.47 9.25 16.17
CA ASP A 384 -11.20 8.57 16.45
C ASP A 384 -10.01 9.56 16.63
N GLN A 385 -10.26 10.87 16.79
CA GLN A 385 -9.24 11.93 16.91
C GLN A 385 -8.08 11.57 17.85
N LYS A 386 -8.39 10.97 19.01
CA LYS A 386 -7.40 10.56 20.02
C LYS A 386 -6.35 9.58 19.48
N TYR A 387 -6.72 8.74 18.51
CA TYR A 387 -5.82 7.79 17.85
C TYR A 387 -5.13 8.43 16.64
N LEU A 388 -5.85 9.29 15.90
CA LEU A 388 -5.37 9.87 14.65
C LEU A 388 -4.23 10.88 14.84
N ILE A 389 -4.25 11.65 15.94
CA ILE A 389 -3.35 12.80 16.15
C ILE A 389 -1.86 12.50 15.93
N GLN A 390 -1.43 11.28 16.22
CA GLN A 390 -0.03 10.84 16.08
C GLN A 390 0.45 10.75 14.63
N TRP A 391 -0.45 10.61 13.65
CA TRP A 391 -0.10 10.53 12.23
C TRP A 391 -0.29 11.86 11.48
N LYS A 392 -0.90 12.88 12.11
CA LYS A 392 -1.25 14.16 11.48
C LYS A 392 -0.07 14.81 10.76
N GLU A 393 1.02 15.09 11.47
CA GLU A 393 2.19 15.75 10.90
C GLU A 393 2.84 14.94 9.77
N LYS A 394 2.81 13.61 9.88
CA LYS A 394 3.38 12.71 8.87
C LYS A 394 2.56 12.68 7.59
N ILE A 395 1.23 12.62 7.72
CA ILE A 395 0.33 12.71 6.57
C ILE A 395 0.48 14.05 5.87
N LYS A 396 0.64 15.14 6.63
CA LYS A 396 0.94 16.47 6.08
C LYS A 396 2.24 16.48 5.27
N ILE A 397 3.32 15.88 5.80
CA ILE A 397 4.59 15.71 5.07
C ILE A 397 4.36 14.89 3.79
N LYS A 398 3.63 13.77 3.86
CA LYS A 398 3.34 12.91 2.71
C LYS A 398 2.54 13.60 1.61
N LEU A 399 1.58 14.45 1.97
CA LEU A 399 0.85 15.28 1.00
C LEU A 399 1.75 16.35 0.38
N THR A 400 2.68 16.91 1.17
CA THR A 400 3.68 17.87 0.67
C THR A 400 4.64 17.19 -0.32
N GLU A 401 5.15 16.00 0.02
CA GLU A 401 5.99 15.18 -0.86
C GLU A 401 5.27 14.85 -2.17
N LEU A 402 4.00 14.43 -2.09
CA LEU A 402 3.18 14.16 -3.27
C LEU A 402 3.02 15.41 -4.15
N LYS A 403 2.75 16.58 -3.56
CA LYS A 403 2.66 17.85 -4.30
C LYS A 403 3.95 18.14 -5.06
N THR A 404 5.10 18.02 -4.39
CA THR A 404 6.41 18.25 -5.02
C THR A 404 6.69 17.24 -6.13
N GLU A 405 6.41 15.95 -5.92
CA GLU A 405 6.57 14.91 -6.94
C GLU A 405 5.73 15.20 -8.19
N LEU A 406 4.48 15.64 -8.01
CA LEU A 406 3.59 16.02 -9.10
C LEU A 406 4.15 17.21 -9.88
N ILE A 407 4.55 18.29 -9.20
CA ILE A 407 5.10 19.49 -9.86
C ILE A 407 6.38 19.15 -10.66
N GLU A 408 7.30 18.42 -10.05
CA GLU A 408 8.56 18.03 -10.71
C GLU A 408 8.34 17.03 -11.86
N GLY A 409 7.36 16.14 -11.71
CA GLY A 409 6.94 15.20 -12.76
C GLY A 409 6.39 15.94 -13.98
N THR A 410 5.40 16.82 -13.75
CA THR A 410 4.75 17.62 -14.78
C THR A 410 5.74 18.56 -15.48
N LYS A 411 6.62 19.23 -14.72
CA LYS A 411 7.67 20.07 -15.32
C LYS A 411 8.57 19.28 -16.26
N ARG A 412 9.05 18.10 -15.84
CA ARG A 412 9.89 17.26 -16.69
C ARG A 412 9.18 16.84 -17.96
N ALA A 413 7.92 16.39 -17.85
CA ALA A 413 7.11 16.02 -19.01
C ALA A 413 6.89 17.21 -19.95
N PHE A 414 6.64 18.40 -19.40
CA PHE A 414 6.44 19.62 -20.18
C PHE A 414 7.71 20.12 -20.88
N ASP A 415 8.84 20.16 -20.17
CA ASP A 415 10.15 20.52 -20.74
C ASP A 415 10.53 19.56 -21.88
N GLU A 416 10.21 18.26 -21.71
CA GLU A 416 10.36 17.28 -22.76
C GLU A 416 9.45 17.59 -23.96
N LEU A 417 8.16 17.83 -23.74
CA LEU A 417 7.22 18.17 -24.82
C LEU A 417 7.62 19.44 -25.59
N ILE A 418 8.11 20.48 -24.90
CA ILE A 418 8.66 21.67 -25.56
C ILE A 418 9.87 21.29 -26.40
N ARG A 419 10.81 20.53 -25.85
CA ARG A 419 12.01 20.08 -26.59
C ARG A 419 11.61 19.28 -27.84
N LEU A 420 10.61 18.43 -27.72
CA LEU A 420 10.03 17.67 -28.83
C LEU A 420 9.40 18.59 -29.87
N LYS A 421 8.58 19.57 -29.46
CA LYS A 421 7.97 20.54 -30.37
C LYS A 421 9.02 21.41 -31.07
N GLN A 422 10.06 21.84 -30.34
CA GLN A 422 11.19 22.60 -30.86
C GLN A 422 11.96 21.82 -31.94
N SER A 423 12.12 20.50 -31.77
CA SER A 423 12.76 19.65 -32.79
C SER A 423 11.99 19.62 -34.12
N CYS A 424 10.68 19.87 -34.08
CA CYS A 424 9.80 19.88 -35.25
C CYS A 424 9.66 21.27 -35.91
N LEU A 425 10.16 22.35 -35.29
CA LEU A 425 9.93 23.73 -35.74
C LEU A 425 10.34 23.99 -37.19
N ARG A 426 11.54 23.53 -37.60
CA ARG A 426 12.02 23.75 -38.98
C ARG A 426 11.13 23.11 -40.04
N LEU A 427 10.49 21.98 -39.72
CA LEU A 427 9.54 21.31 -40.62
C LEU A 427 8.20 22.02 -40.61
N ASP A 428 7.71 22.46 -39.44
CA ASP A 428 6.46 23.20 -39.30
C ASP A 428 6.53 24.59 -39.99
N GLU A 429 7.67 25.28 -39.91
CA GLU A 429 7.94 26.54 -40.63
C GLU A 429 7.90 26.33 -42.14
N LYS A 430 8.62 25.32 -42.66
CA LYS A 430 8.60 24.98 -44.09
C LYS A 430 7.20 24.61 -44.57
N LYS A 431 6.45 23.81 -43.80
CA LYS A 431 5.04 23.52 -44.09
C LYS A 431 4.28 24.84 -44.18
N SER A 432 4.35 25.71 -43.18
CA SER A 432 3.63 27.00 -43.21
C SER A 432 4.03 27.90 -44.39
N GLU A 433 5.29 27.92 -44.81
CA GLU A 433 5.74 28.66 -46.00
C GLU A 433 5.09 28.11 -47.27
N TYR A 434 5.12 26.78 -47.43
CA TYR A 434 4.49 26.07 -48.53
C TYR A 434 2.99 26.36 -48.61
N GLU A 435 2.29 26.26 -47.48
CA GLU A 435 0.85 26.57 -47.41
C GLU A 435 0.57 28.02 -47.80
N THR A 436 1.38 28.98 -47.32
CA THR A 436 1.23 30.41 -47.63
C THR A 436 1.43 30.69 -49.13
N LYS A 437 2.46 30.10 -49.74
CA LYS A 437 2.71 30.21 -51.20
C LYS A 437 1.56 29.62 -52.00
N LEU A 438 1.06 28.44 -51.61
CA LEU A 438 -0.05 27.77 -52.27
C LEU A 438 -1.34 28.58 -52.16
N PHE A 439 -1.64 29.15 -50.99
CA PHE A 439 -2.82 30.01 -50.80
C PHE A 439 -2.73 31.28 -51.64
N LYS A 440 -1.56 31.95 -51.68
CA LYS A 440 -1.36 33.16 -52.49
C LYS A 440 -1.58 32.87 -53.98
N SER A 441 -0.96 31.80 -54.48
CA SER A 441 -1.07 31.38 -55.89
C SER A 441 -2.51 30.98 -56.25
N SER A 442 -3.19 30.27 -55.35
CA SER A 442 -4.60 29.90 -55.49
C SER A 442 -5.51 31.13 -55.54
N LYS A 443 -5.26 32.15 -54.71
CA LYS A 443 -6.03 33.42 -54.69
C LYS A 443 -5.81 34.23 -55.97
N GLU A 444 -4.59 34.30 -56.47
CA GLU A 444 -4.28 34.97 -57.74
C GLU A 444 -4.97 34.27 -58.92
N LEU A 445 -4.91 32.94 -58.97
CA LEU A 445 -5.59 32.15 -59.99
C LEU A 445 -7.11 32.31 -59.91
N ALA A 446 -7.69 32.21 -58.72
CA ALA A 446 -9.11 32.41 -58.50
C ALA A 446 -9.59 33.81 -58.90
N SER A 447 -8.78 34.86 -58.64
CA SER A 447 -9.09 36.23 -59.04
C SER A 447 -9.10 36.40 -60.56
N LYS A 448 -8.22 35.70 -61.29
CA LYS A 448 -8.23 35.64 -62.76
C LYS A 448 -9.46 34.90 -63.30
N LEU A 449 -9.89 33.84 -62.62
CA LEU A 449 -11.00 32.98 -63.06
C LEU A 449 -12.39 33.55 -62.69
N LYS A 450 -12.49 34.38 -61.64
CA LYS A 450 -13.73 35.08 -61.22
C LYS A 450 -14.37 35.91 -62.34
N ALA A 451 -13.58 36.40 -63.29
CA ALA A 451 -14.07 37.18 -64.42
C ALA A 451 -14.79 36.34 -65.51
N ASN A 452 -14.66 35.01 -65.50
CA ASN A 452 -14.99 34.16 -66.66
C ASN A 452 -16.12 33.12 -66.43
N GLY A 453 -16.77 33.09 -65.27
CA GLY A 453 -17.98 32.26 -65.02
C GLY A 453 -17.83 30.77 -65.42
N LEU A 454 -16.87 30.06 -64.81
CA LEU A 454 -16.46 28.71 -65.25
C LEU A 454 -17.22 27.56 -64.57
N ASP A 455 -17.41 26.47 -65.34
CA ASP A 455 -17.95 25.14 -64.94
C ASP A 455 -17.01 24.40 -63.94
N GLU A 456 -17.58 23.58 -63.06
CA GLU A 456 -16.89 22.89 -61.95
C GLU A 456 -15.80 21.92 -62.44
N ASN A 457 -16.02 21.26 -63.58
CA ASN A 457 -15.02 20.39 -64.20
C ASN A 457 -13.80 21.17 -64.71
N LYS A 458 -14.01 22.39 -65.22
CA LYS A 458 -12.92 23.27 -65.66
C LYS A 458 -12.15 23.85 -64.49
N LEU A 459 -12.83 24.22 -63.39
CA LEU A 459 -12.20 24.64 -62.13
C LEU A 459 -11.29 23.54 -61.57
N LYS A 460 -11.74 22.28 -61.60
CA LYS A 460 -10.95 21.14 -61.16
C LYS A 460 -9.70 20.93 -62.03
N ALA A 461 -9.83 21.08 -63.36
CA ALA A 461 -8.70 20.97 -64.28
C ALA A 461 -7.65 22.07 -64.05
N GLU A 462 -8.07 23.33 -63.91
CA GLU A 462 -7.16 24.46 -63.62
C GLU A 462 -6.45 24.31 -62.26
N PHE A 463 -7.17 23.87 -61.23
CA PHE A 463 -6.56 23.54 -59.95
C PHE A 463 -5.57 22.38 -60.07
N GLN A 464 -5.89 21.35 -60.85
CA GLN A 464 -5.00 20.20 -61.05
C GLN A 464 -3.69 20.63 -61.71
N THR A 465 -3.74 21.57 -62.65
CA THR A 465 -2.56 22.17 -63.30
C THR A 465 -1.70 22.94 -62.30
N LEU A 466 -2.31 23.84 -61.52
CA LEU A 466 -1.62 24.57 -60.45
C LEU A 466 -1.00 23.60 -59.43
N TRP A 467 -1.77 22.60 -59.00
CA TRP A 467 -1.36 21.60 -58.03
C TRP A 467 -0.17 20.77 -58.53
N SER A 468 -0.18 20.37 -59.80
CA SER A 468 0.89 19.54 -60.38
C SER A 468 2.19 20.34 -60.49
N ALA A 469 2.13 21.58 -61.00
CA ALA A 469 3.31 22.46 -61.06
C ALA A 469 3.91 22.74 -59.67
N TRP A 470 3.04 22.89 -58.67
CA TRP A 470 3.45 23.17 -57.30
C TRP A 470 4.03 21.91 -56.60
N VAL A 471 3.48 20.72 -56.88
CA VAL A 471 4.08 19.44 -56.48
C VAL A 471 5.48 19.26 -57.08
N ASP A 472 5.69 19.63 -58.34
CA ASP A 472 6.99 19.55 -59.00
C ASP A 472 8.01 20.53 -58.39
N GLU A 473 7.58 21.73 -57.99
CA GLU A 473 8.41 22.72 -57.28
C GLU A 473 8.91 22.17 -55.93
N VAL A 474 8.02 21.55 -55.15
CA VAL A 474 8.39 20.93 -53.86
C VAL A 474 9.29 19.70 -54.05
N LEU A 475 9.12 18.94 -55.13
CA LEU A 475 10.02 17.83 -55.49
C LEU A 475 11.44 18.30 -55.81
N LEU A 476 11.59 19.46 -56.47
CA LEU A 476 12.89 20.05 -56.82
C LEU A 476 13.62 20.62 -55.60
N GLU A 477 12.90 21.09 -54.58
CA GLU A 477 13.47 21.59 -53.32
C GLU A 477 13.81 20.48 -52.31
N LYS A 478 13.47 19.21 -52.60
CA LYS A 478 13.72 18.08 -51.70
C LYS A 478 15.24 17.84 -51.56
N PRO A 479 15.83 17.98 -50.36
CA PRO A 479 17.20 17.54 -50.14
C PRO A 479 17.28 16.02 -50.35
N LEU A 480 18.31 15.54 -51.04
CA LEU A 480 18.72 14.13 -50.95
C LEU A 480 19.15 13.90 -49.49
N VAL A 481 18.21 13.48 -48.64
CA VAL A 481 18.51 13.09 -47.27
C VAL A 481 19.43 11.87 -47.37
N SER A 482 20.73 12.08 -47.14
CA SER A 482 21.64 10.97 -46.94
C SER A 482 21.09 10.17 -45.78
N LYS A 483 20.95 8.85 -45.91
CA LYS A 483 20.76 7.97 -44.75
C LYS A 483 21.89 8.26 -43.77
N THR A 484 21.63 9.10 -42.77
CA THR A 484 22.52 9.28 -41.64
C THR A 484 22.57 7.94 -40.96
N GLY A 485 23.72 7.25 -41.02
CA GLY A 485 23.87 5.98 -40.35
C GLY A 485 23.83 6.19 -38.85
N ILE A 486 22.65 6.19 -38.24
CA ILE A 486 22.46 6.24 -36.78
C ILE A 486 23.33 5.16 -36.12
N LYS A 487 23.45 4.01 -36.78
CA LYS A 487 24.39 2.96 -36.45
C LYS A 487 25.86 3.41 -36.37
N LEU A 488 26.36 4.10 -37.41
CA LEU A 488 27.74 4.65 -37.44
C LEU A 488 27.95 5.72 -36.35
N GLU A 489 26.90 6.50 -36.06
CA GLU A 489 26.95 7.48 -34.97
C GLU A 489 27.06 6.79 -33.60
N VAL A 490 26.25 5.75 -33.35
CA VAL A 490 26.32 4.93 -32.14
C VAL A 490 27.68 4.25 -32.01
N GLU A 491 28.22 3.70 -33.10
CA GLU A 491 29.55 3.10 -33.16
C GLU A 491 30.63 4.10 -32.75
N ARG A 492 30.58 5.32 -33.30
CA ARG A 492 31.50 6.40 -32.93
C ARG A 492 31.37 6.80 -31.46
N MET A 493 30.15 7.00 -30.97
CA MET A 493 29.89 7.39 -29.57
C MET A 493 30.40 6.34 -28.57
N LEU A 494 30.13 5.06 -28.82
CA LEU A 494 30.62 3.98 -27.97
C LEU A 494 32.14 3.82 -28.09
N SER A 495 32.71 4.03 -29.28
CA SER A 495 34.16 4.00 -29.50
C SER A 495 34.88 5.10 -28.73
N GLU A 496 34.36 6.33 -28.75
CA GLU A 496 34.88 7.47 -28.00
C GLU A 496 34.82 7.19 -26.49
N LYS A 497 33.69 6.68 -25.99
CA LYS A 497 33.50 6.44 -24.55
C LYS A 497 34.39 5.34 -23.98
N TYR A 498 34.56 4.24 -24.71
CA TYR A 498 35.33 3.08 -24.24
C TYR A 498 36.75 3.03 -24.80
N SER A 499 37.18 4.05 -25.55
CA SER A 499 38.51 4.16 -26.18
C SER A 499 38.91 2.88 -26.94
N THR A 500 37.95 2.21 -27.57
CA THR A 500 38.15 0.99 -28.36
C THR A 500 37.21 0.97 -29.55
N GLU A 501 37.68 0.45 -30.69
CA GLU A 501 36.86 0.32 -31.89
C GLU A 501 35.61 -0.54 -31.63
N PHE A 502 34.45 0.02 -31.95
CA PHE A 502 33.13 -0.55 -31.75
C PHE A 502 32.48 -0.78 -33.11
N VAL A 503 32.26 -2.04 -33.47
CA VAL A 503 31.54 -2.46 -34.68
C VAL A 503 30.32 -3.25 -34.23
N LEU A 504 29.12 -2.77 -34.53
CA LEU A 504 27.87 -3.36 -34.02
C LEU A 504 27.53 -4.69 -34.72
N ASP A 505 27.99 -4.89 -35.97
CA ASP A 505 27.69 -6.11 -36.75
C ASP A 505 28.62 -7.30 -36.46
N GLU A 506 29.90 -7.09 -36.18
CA GLU A 506 30.88 -8.18 -36.04
C GLU A 506 30.86 -8.88 -34.66
N LYS A 507 30.14 -8.33 -33.67
CA LYS A 507 30.13 -8.81 -32.27
C LYS A 507 28.75 -9.17 -31.73
N GLN A 508 27.74 -9.33 -32.60
CA GLN A 508 26.36 -9.60 -32.20
C GLN A 508 26.22 -10.88 -31.37
N GLU A 509 26.98 -11.95 -31.68
CA GLU A 509 27.03 -13.19 -30.88
C GLU A 509 27.58 -12.97 -29.46
N CYS A 510 28.60 -12.12 -29.30
CA CYS A 510 29.18 -11.79 -27.99
C CYS A 510 28.22 -10.96 -27.11
N TYR A 511 27.30 -10.20 -27.70
CA TYR A 511 26.32 -9.38 -26.98
C TYR A 511 25.05 -10.16 -26.63
N GLN A 512 24.54 -10.97 -27.57
CA GLN A 512 23.41 -11.87 -27.37
C GLN A 512 23.68 -12.88 -26.24
N SER A 513 24.92 -13.38 -26.15
CA SER A 513 25.32 -14.29 -25.06
C SER A 513 25.07 -13.71 -23.67
N LEU A 514 25.11 -12.39 -23.47
CA LEU A 514 24.90 -11.75 -22.17
C LEU A 514 23.45 -11.86 -21.68
N LYS A 515 22.48 -11.88 -22.61
CA LYS A 515 21.04 -11.95 -22.32
C LYS A 515 20.63 -13.33 -21.81
N GLU A 516 21.33 -14.37 -22.28
CA GLU A 516 21.05 -15.77 -21.99
C GLU A 516 22.02 -16.37 -20.96
N THR A 517 23.11 -15.68 -20.66
CA THR A 517 24.15 -16.14 -19.72
C THR A 517 23.59 -16.38 -18.32
N THR A 518 23.93 -17.54 -17.76
CA THR A 518 23.74 -17.89 -16.34
C THR A 518 25.04 -17.82 -15.54
N ASP A 519 26.19 -17.70 -16.22
CA ASP A 519 27.53 -17.58 -15.61
C ASP A 519 28.21 -16.25 -15.95
N PHE A 520 28.23 -15.34 -14.98
CA PHE A 520 28.85 -14.02 -15.10
C PHE A 520 30.33 -13.98 -14.69
N THR A 521 31.00 -15.12 -14.45
CA THR A 521 32.38 -15.16 -13.93
C THR A 521 33.37 -14.40 -14.83
N LYS A 522 33.16 -14.45 -16.14
CA LYS A 522 33.93 -13.67 -17.14
C LYS A 522 33.86 -12.16 -16.88
N TYR A 523 32.71 -11.68 -16.41
CA TYR A 523 32.32 -10.27 -16.31
C TYR A 523 32.60 -9.64 -14.94
N LEU A 524 33.02 -10.44 -13.96
CA LEU A 524 33.19 -10.01 -12.57
C LEU A 524 34.64 -10.16 -12.11
N SER A 525 35.13 -9.15 -11.40
CA SER A 525 36.40 -9.16 -10.68
C SER A 525 36.14 -9.45 -9.20
N ARG A 526 36.94 -10.36 -8.62
CA ARG A 526 36.80 -10.75 -7.21
C ARG A 526 37.47 -9.72 -6.32
N ASN A 527 36.73 -9.14 -5.38
CA ASN A 527 37.31 -8.27 -4.36
C ASN A 527 37.97 -9.12 -3.26
N SER A 528 39.08 -8.61 -2.72
CA SER A 528 39.74 -9.19 -1.56
C SER A 528 39.40 -8.39 -0.31
N TYR A 529 38.98 -9.06 0.76
CA TYR A 529 38.89 -8.45 2.08
C TYR A 529 39.91 -9.11 3.02
N ILE A 530 40.27 -8.38 4.07
CA ILE A 530 41.16 -8.85 5.12
C ILE A 530 40.27 -9.50 6.18
N ASP A 531 40.44 -10.81 6.38
CA ASP A 531 39.78 -11.53 7.46
C ASP A 531 40.28 -11.03 8.83
N ALA A 532 39.52 -11.24 9.91
CA ALA A 532 39.87 -10.87 11.28
C ALA A 532 41.22 -11.45 11.76
N LYS A 533 41.79 -12.41 11.02
CA LYS A 533 43.12 -13.01 11.21
C LYS A 533 44.22 -12.47 10.29
N LEU A 534 44.02 -11.32 9.61
CA LEU A 534 45.00 -10.66 8.72
C LEU A 534 45.38 -11.43 7.43
N PHE A 535 44.60 -12.43 7.02
CA PHE A 535 44.79 -13.10 5.72
C PHE A 535 43.95 -12.44 4.61
N LYS A 536 44.55 -12.20 3.43
CA LYS A 536 43.82 -11.78 2.22
C LYS A 536 43.06 -12.98 1.66
N ILE A 537 41.74 -13.00 1.82
CA ILE A 537 40.86 -14.01 1.22
C ILE A 537 40.18 -13.39 -0.01
N LYS A 538 40.28 -14.06 -1.17
CA LYS A 538 39.55 -13.65 -2.38
C LYS A 538 38.13 -14.22 -2.33
N HIS A 539 37.11 -13.37 -2.47
CA HIS A 539 35.73 -13.83 -2.49
C HIS A 539 35.51 -14.81 -3.66
N THR A 540 34.83 -15.94 -3.40
CA THR A 540 34.44 -16.90 -4.45
C THR A 540 33.05 -16.53 -4.93
N ILE A 541 32.88 -16.24 -6.22
CA ILE A 541 31.58 -15.89 -6.82
C ILE A 541 30.66 -17.11 -6.71
N LYS A 542 29.50 -16.93 -6.07
CA LYS A 542 28.50 -18.00 -5.85
C LYS A 542 27.35 -17.88 -6.84
N MET A 543 26.51 -18.91 -6.92
CA MET A 543 25.30 -18.92 -7.77
C MET A 543 24.34 -17.76 -7.44
N GLU A 544 24.26 -17.35 -6.17
CA GLU A 544 23.48 -16.20 -5.71
C GLU A 544 23.98 -14.87 -6.31
N ASP A 545 25.29 -14.71 -6.44
CA ASP A 545 25.91 -13.53 -7.05
C ASP A 545 25.57 -13.47 -8.55
N HIS A 546 25.63 -14.62 -9.25
CA HIS A 546 25.21 -14.73 -10.65
C HIS A 546 23.73 -14.39 -10.85
N ASN A 547 22.85 -14.88 -9.97
CA ASN A 547 21.43 -14.57 -10.02
C ASN A 547 21.14 -13.07 -9.78
N SER A 548 21.90 -12.45 -8.86
CA SER A 548 21.76 -11.02 -8.55
C SER A 548 22.19 -10.15 -9.74
N VAL A 549 23.30 -10.50 -10.39
CA VAL A 549 23.75 -9.83 -11.62
C VAL A 549 22.74 -10.04 -12.75
N LYS A 550 22.22 -11.26 -12.93
CA LYS A 550 21.18 -11.55 -13.94
C LYS A 550 19.93 -10.69 -13.73
N ALA A 551 19.47 -10.57 -12.49
CA ALA A 551 18.33 -9.73 -12.14
C ALA A 551 18.59 -8.25 -12.45
N LEU A 552 19.80 -7.74 -12.16
CA LEU A 552 20.21 -6.38 -12.56
C LEU A 552 20.21 -6.22 -14.08
N THR A 553 20.82 -7.16 -14.83
CA THR A 553 20.87 -7.11 -16.29
C THR A 553 19.45 -7.08 -16.88
N GLN A 554 18.55 -7.94 -16.40
CA GLN A 554 17.15 -7.98 -16.84
C GLN A 554 16.41 -6.67 -16.53
N LYS A 555 16.61 -6.12 -15.33
CA LYS A 555 16.05 -4.81 -14.96
C LYS A 555 16.52 -3.71 -15.91
N ILE A 556 17.82 -3.61 -16.17
CA ILE A 556 18.38 -2.60 -17.08
C ILE A 556 17.82 -2.77 -18.50
N ILE A 557 17.72 -4.01 -19.01
CA ILE A 557 17.14 -4.29 -20.33
C ILE A 557 15.68 -3.78 -20.40
N LEU A 558 14.87 -4.05 -19.38
CA LEU A 558 13.48 -3.58 -19.32
C LEU A 558 13.43 -2.04 -19.27
N ASP A 559 14.20 -1.43 -18.37
CA ASP A 559 14.24 0.02 -18.20
C ASP A 559 14.67 0.77 -19.49
N ILE A 560 15.55 0.17 -20.30
CA ILE A 560 15.94 0.73 -21.61
C ILE A 560 14.90 0.41 -22.68
N SER A 561 14.32 -0.79 -22.68
CA SER A 561 13.26 -1.14 -23.63
C SER A 561 12.05 -0.21 -23.50
N ASP A 562 11.66 0.13 -22.27
CA ASP A 562 10.53 1.02 -22.02
C ASP A 562 10.86 2.45 -22.42
N TYR A 563 12.10 2.91 -22.17
CA TYR A 563 12.58 4.20 -22.67
C TYR A 563 12.55 4.27 -24.21
N ILE A 564 12.98 3.22 -24.92
CA ILE A 564 12.93 3.17 -26.39
C ILE A 564 11.47 3.21 -26.89
N LYS A 565 10.56 2.48 -26.23
CA LYS A 565 9.13 2.50 -26.57
C LYS A 565 8.53 3.89 -26.37
N GLU A 566 8.83 4.54 -25.26
CA GLU A 566 8.39 5.91 -24.93
C GLU A 566 8.80 6.89 -26.04
N LYS A 567 10.08 6.88 -26.44
CA LYS A 567 10.57 7.72 -27.54
C LYS A 567 9.90 7.39 -28.87
N LYS A 568 9.64 6.12 -29.16
CA LYS A 568 8.93 5.70 -30.38
C LYS A 568 7.47 6.17 -30.40
N LEU A 569 6.81 6.21 -29.25
CA LEU A 569 5.42 6.68 -29.12
C LEU A 569 5.31 8.21 -29.26
N ALA A 570 6.38 8.95 -28.96
CA ALA A 570 6.42 10.40 -29.05
C ALA A 570 6.32 10.97 -30.49
N LYS A 571 6.42 10.12 -31.53
CA LYS A 571 6.31 10.49 -32.97
C LYS A 571 7.21 11.66 -33.40
N VAL A 572 8.39 11.76 -32.78
CA VAL A 572 9.42 12.77 -33.10
C VAL A 572 10.61 12.17 -33.83
N ASP A 573 11.49 13.02 -34.34
CA ASP A 573 12.71 12.57 -34.97
C ASP A 573 13.71 11.98 -33.96
N TYR A 574 14.66 11.19 -34.46
CA TYR A 574 15.79 10.73 -33.66
C TYR A 574 16.69 11.91 -33.25
N ASN A 575 17.07 11.93 -31.97
CA ASN A 575 18.07 12.83 -31.42
C ASN A 575 19.25 12.01 -30.89
N SER A 576 20.48 12.45 -31.19
CA SER A 576 21.70 11.78 -30.74
C SER A 576 21.86 11.75 -29.21
N SER A 577 21.20 12.66 -28.48
CA SER A 577 21.17 12.60 -27.01
C SER A 577 20.53 11.33 -26.46
N TYR A 578 19.63 10.68 -27.20
CA TYR A 578 18.94 9.47 -26.74
C TYR A 578 19.93 8.34 -26.49
N ILE A 579 20.97 8.23 -27.31
CA ILE A 579 22.04 7.25 -27.12
C ILE A 579 22.85 7.58 -25.86
N HIS A 580 23.20 8.85 -25.65
CA HIS A 580 23.88 9.29 -24.43
C HIS A 580 23.04 9.02 -23.17
N GLU A 581 21.73 9.25 -23.22
CA GLU A 581 20.79 8.99 -22.13
C GLU A 581 20.73 7.49 -21.79
N ILE A 582 20.66 6.61 -22.79
CA ILE A 582 20.71 5.15 -22.61
C ILE A 582 21.99 4.73 -21.92
N VAL A 583 23.14 5.18 -22.43
CA VAL A 583 24.45 4.84 -21.86
C VAL A 583 24.57 5.35 -20.41
N ASN A 584 24.13 6.57 -20.14
CA ASN A 584 24.17 7.14 -18.78
C ASN A 584 23.26 6.39 -17.81
N LYS A 585 22.07 5.96 -18.27
CA LYS A 585 21.13 5.18 -17.46
C LYS A 585 21.70 3.80 -17.11
N ILE A 586 22.33 3.11 -18.08
CA ILE A 586 23.05 1.85 -17.84
C ILE A 586 24.15 2.05 -16.79
N GLU A 587 24.99 3.08 -16.93
CA GLU A 587 26.09 3.33 -15.99
C GLU A 587 25.61 3.72 -14.59
N SER A 588 24.54 4.52 -14.50
CA SER A 588 23.95 4.92 -13.22
C SER A 588 23.44 3.70 -12.45
N GLU A 589 22.71 2.80 -13.12
CA GLU A 589 22.19 1.58 -12.47
C GLU A 589 23.31 0.62 -12.06
N ILE A 590 24.37 0.48 -12.86
CA ILE A 590 25.53 -0.32 -12.48
C ILE A 590 26.24 0.30 -11.26
N LYS A 591 26.47 1.62 -11.25
CA LYS A 591 27.08 2.31 -10.10
C LYS A 591 26.24 2.20 -8.83
N LYS A 592 24.91 2.29 -8.93
CA LYS A 592 23.99 2.09 -7.79
C LYS A 592 24.01 0.67 -7.25
N PHE A 593 24.31 -0.32 -8.09
CA PHE A 593 24.48 -1.70 -7.67
C PHE A 593 25.86 -1.89 -7.00
N GLU A 594 26.93 -1.40 -7.63
CA GLU A 594 28.30 -1.43 -7.10
C GLU A 594 28.42 -0.72 -5.73
N SER A 595 27.64 0.33 -5.47
CA SER A 595 27.64 1.01 -4.16
C SER A 595 27.01 0.19 -3.03
N LYS A 596 26.23 -0.85 -3.35
CA LYS A 596 25.54 -1.71 -2.39
C LYS A 596 26.21 -3.07 -2.21
N GLU A 597 26.89 -3.58 -3.24
CA GLU A 597 27.50 -4.90 -3.26
C GLU A 597 29.03 -4.79 -3.30
N THR A 598 29.70 -5.23 -2.24
CA THR A 598 31.16 -5.07 -2.07
C THR A 598 31.96 -6.33 -2.40
N LYS A 599 31.27 -7.47 -2.64
CA LYS A 599 31.90 -8.79 -2.88
C LYS A 599 32.66 -8.88 -4.21
N PHE A 600 32.21 -8.15 -5.22
CA PHE A 600 32.79 -8.17 -6.57
C PHE A 600 32.57 -6.84 -7.30
N GLU A 601 33.37 -6.60 -8.33
CA GLU A 601 33.25 -5.43 -9.20
C GLU A 601 32.97 -5.87 -10.63
N PHE A 602 32.19 -5.06 -11.37
CA PHE A 602 31.99 -5.33 -12.80
C PHE A 602 33.22 -4.95 -13.59
N LYS A 603 33.72 -5.89 -14.38
CA LYS A 603 34.76 -5.57 -15.34
C LYS A 603 34.23 -4.66 -16.45
N MET A 604 35.15 -3.97 -17.11
CA MET A 604 34.82 -3.06 -18.21
C MET A 604 34.10 -3.79 -19.36
N GLU A 605 34.42 -5.07 -19.58
CA GLU A 605 33.78 -5.91 -20.59
C GLU A 605 32.27 -6.06 -20.36
N TYR A 606 31.80 -6.07 -19.10
CA TYR A 606 30.37 -6.13 -18.80
C TYR A 606 29.66 -4.85 -19.25
N LYS A 607 30.22 -3.70 -18.83
CA LYS A 607 29.72 -2.36 -19.18
C LYS A 607 29.70 -2.20 -20.71
N LYS A 608 30.80 -2.59 -21.36
CA LYS A 608 30.97 -2.54 -22.82
C LYS A 608 29.96 -3.42 -23.55
N HIS A 609 29.80 -4.69 -23.14
CA HIS A 609 28.91 -5.63 -23.83
C HIS A 609 27.44 -5.28 -23.63
N LEU A 610 27.05 -4.82 -22.43
CA LEU A 610 25.68 -4.42 -22.14
C LEU A 610 25.28 -3.14 -22.90
N CYS A 611 26.16 -2.12 -22.92
CA CYS A 611 25.95 -0.93 -23.74
C CYS A 611 25.92 -1.29 -25.23
N GLY A 612 26.81 -2.18 -25.70
CA GLY A 612 26.80 -2.66 -27.08
C GLY A 612 25.45 -3.29 -27.45
N LEU A 613 24.98 -4.27 -26.66
CA LEU A 613 23.70 -4.95 -26.87
C LEU A 613 22.53 -3.95 -26.98
N LEU A 614 22.39 -3.09 -25.98
CA LEU A 614 21.23 -2.21 -25.85
C LEU A 614 21.28 -1.05 -26.83
N CYS A 615 22.46 -0.52 -27.15
CA CYS A 615 22.60 0.52 -28.16
C CYS A 615 22.43 -0.02 -29.58
N THR A 616 22.76 -1.29 -29.87
CA THR A 616 22.41 -1.93 -31.16
C THR A 616 20.89 -2.00 -31.33
N GLU A 617 20.18 -2.49 -30.31
CA GLU A 617 18.71 -2.57 -30.33
C GLU A 617 18.08 -1.18 -30.45
N ALA A 618 18.60 -0.21 -29.70
CA ALA A 618 18.16 1.19 -29.78
C ALA A 618 18.41 1.79 -31.17
N ALA A 619 19.59 1.59 -31.76
CA ALA A 619 19.93 2.11 -33.08
C ALA A 619 18.95 1.62 -34.15
N GLN A 620 18.63 0.32 -34.16
CA GLN A 620 17.66 -0.25 -35.10
C GLN A 620 16.27 0.38 -34.93
N ARG A 621 15.80 0.51 -33.68
CA ARG A 621 14.49 1.11 -33.38
C ARG A 621 14.42 2.60 -33.68
N PHE A 622 15.50 3.32 -33.43
CA PHE A 622 15.58 4.74 -33.73
C PHE A 622 15.76 5.02 -35.22
N GLU A 623 16.36 4.10 -35.99
CA GLU A 623 16.39 4.19 -37.44
C GLU A 623 14.99 3.95 -38.05
N GLU A 624 14.24 2.96 -37.55
CA GLU A 624 12.81 2.81 -37.88
C GLU A 624 12.02 4.09 -37.55
N MET A 625 12.25 4.67 -36.37
CA MET A 625 11.59 5.89 -35.90
C MET A 625 11.94 7.10 -36.77
N HIS A 626 13.22 7.32 -37.09
CA HIS A 626 13.70 8.38 -37.97
C HIS A 626 13.09 8.25 -39.37
N CYS A 627 13.11 7.03 -39.95
CA CYS A 627 12.47 6.78 -41.23
C CYS A 627 10.96 7.03 -41.19
N ALA A 628 10.25 6.56 -40.16
CA ALA A 628 8.83 6.79 -40.00
C ALA A 628 8.49 8.28 -39.81
N PHE A 629 9.31 9.01 -39.06
CA PHE A 629 9.17 10.45 -38.86
C PHE A 629 9.38 11.22 -40.18
N LEU A 630 10.43 10.89 -40.94
CA LEU A 630 10.69 11.47 -42.25
C LEU A 630 9.57 11.15 -43.24
N GLN A 631 9.00 9.94 -43.23
CA GLN A 631 7.86 9.58 -44.09
C GLN A 631 6.57 10.31 -43.69
N ALA A 632 6.27 10.39 -42.39
CA ALA A 632 5.09 11.08 -41.88
C ALA A 632 5.16 12.60 -42.07
N ASN A 633 6.37 13.15 -42.14
CA ASN A 633 6.63 14.58 -42.34
C ASN A 633 7.24 14.90 -43.70
N ASP A 634 7.22 13.95 -44.64
CA ASP A 634 7.65 14.16 -46.02
C ASP A 634 6.73 15.25 -46.62
N PRO A 635 7.29 16.39 -47.09
CA PRO A 635 6.50 17.49 -47.60
C PRO A 635 5.50 17.04 -48.65
N LEU A 636 5.91 16.16 -49.58
CA LEU A 636 5.07 15.65 -50.65
C LEU A 636 3.88 14.83 -50.11
N THR A 637 4.14 13.92 -49.17
CA THR A 637 3.09 13.12 -48.51
C THR A 637 2.12 14.01 -47.73
N TYR A 638 2.63 14.99 -46.99
CA TYR A 638 1.82 16.00 -46.31
C TYR A 638 0.93 16.76 -47.29
N LEU A 639 1.51 17.27 -48.39
CA LEU A 639 0.81 18.06 -49.38
C LEU A 639 -0.27 17.25 -50.11
N ILE A 640 0.05 16.03 -50.52
CA ILE A 640 -0.93 15.11 -51.12
C ILE A 640 -2.11 14.88 -50.17
N SER A 641 -1.86 14.68 -48.87
CA SER A 641 -2.94 14.49 -47.88
C SER A 641 -3.85 15.72 -47.75
N LYS A 642 -3.36 16.91 -48.10
CA LYS A 642 -4.09 18.18 -48.01
C LYS A 642 -4.75 18.60 -49.32
N LYS A 643 -4.56 17.86 -50.41
CA LYS A 643 -5.05 18.22 -51.75
C LYS A 643 -6.53 18.58 -51.77
N ASP A 644 -7.37 17.74 -51.19
CA ASP A 644 -8.83 17.95 -51.18
C ASP A 644 -9.23 19.16 -50.32
N GLN A 645 -8.48 19.42 -49.23
CA GLN A 645 -8.67 20.60 -48.38
C GLN A 645 -8.32 21.88 -49.16
N TYR A 646 -7.18 21.90 -49.85
CA TYR A 646 -6.78 23.05 -50.67
C TYR A 646 -7.67 23.27 -51.88
N PHE A 647 -8.16 22.20 -52.51
CA PHE A 647 -9.12 22.31 -53.59
C PHE A 647 -10.42 22.96 -53.11
N SER A 648 -10.87 22.58 -51.91
CA SER A 648 -12.03 23.20 -51.27
C SER A 648 -11.80 24.69 -51.06
N VAL A 649 -10.64 25.10 -50.54
CA VAL A 649 -10.31 26.53 -50.37
C VAL A 649 -10.19 27.28 -51.69
N PHE A 650 -9.61 26.68 -52.73
CA PHE A 650 -9.53 27.26 -54.06
C PHE A 650 -10.93 27.49 -54.65
N LYS A 651 -11.84 26.51 -54.50
CA LYS A 651 -13.24 26.64 -54.92
C LYS A 651 -13.93 27.83 -54.23
N ILE A 652 -13.64 28.07 -52.95
CA ILE A 652 -14.17 29.22 -52.19
C ILE A 652 -13.71 30.55 -52.81
N PHE A 653 -12.40 30.69 -53.10
CA PHE A 653 -11.87 31.93 -53.66
C PHE A 653 -12.52 32.30 -55.01
N CYS A 654 -12.93 31.30 -55.80
CA CYS A 654 -13.60 31.48 -57.08
C CYS A 654 -15.07 31.93 -56.98
N GLN A 655 -15.75 31.73 -55.85
CA GLN A 655 -17.22 31.86 -55.76
C GLN A 655 -17.75 33.18 -55.17
N GLY A 656 -16.92 34.09 -54.65
CA GLY A 656 -17.41 35.38 -54.11
C GLY A 656 -18.15 35.22 -52.76
N ALA A 657 -19.21 36.01 -52.48
CA ALA A 657 -19.88 36.15 -51.17
C ALA A 657 -20.31 34.85 -50.42
N ILE A 658 -20.23 33.69 -51.07
CA ILE A 658 -20.27 32.32 -50.48
C ILE A 658 -19.08 32.05 -49.52
N CYS A 659 -18.08 32.95 -49.49
CA CYS A 659 -16.83 32.90 -48.71
C CYS A 659 -17.00 32.61 -47.20
N ILE A 660 -17.95 33.26 -46.53
CA ILE A 660 -18.07 33.23 -45.06
C ILE A 660 -18.60 31.89 -44.56
N ALA A 661 -19.64 31.34 -45.20
CA ALA A 661 -20.23 30.06 -44.79
C ALA A 661 -19.25 28.89 -44.94
N VAL A 662 -18.47 28.86 -46.03
CA VAL A 662 -17.51 27.77 -46.25
C VAL A 662 -16.28 27.91 -45.34
N SER A 663 -15.87 29.14 -44.99
CA SER A 663 -14.88 29.36 -43.92
C SER A 663 -15.36 28.87 -42.57
N ALA A 664 -16.62 29.15 -42.23
CA ALA A 664 -17.20 28.64 -41.01
C ALA A 664 -17.22 27.10 -41.00
N ASP A 665 -17.58 26.45 -42.11
CA ASP A 665 -17.49 24.99 -42.24
C ASP A 665 -16.06 24.46 -42.09
N PHE A 666 -15.05 25.15 -42.65
CA PHE A 666 -13.64 24.79 -42.46
C PHE A 666 -13.22 24.87 -41.00
N VAL A 667 -13.48 26.00 -40.32
CA VAL A 667 -13.15 26.15 -38.89
C VAL A 667 -13.96 25.15 -38.06
N GLY A 668 -15.23 24.90 -38.40
CA GLY A 668 -16.06 23.87 -37.79
C GLY A 668 -15.42 22.48 -37.86
N SER A 669 -14.85 22.10 -39.00
CA SER A 669 -14.14 20.82 -39.13
C SER A 669 -12.89 20.71 -38.24
N LYS A 670 -12.17 21.82 -38.03
CA LYS A 670 -11.02 21.89 -37.11
C LYS A 670 -11.49 21.82 -35.65
N LEU A 671 -12.54 22.56 -35.32
CA LEU A 671 -13.19 22.53 -34.01
C LEU A 671 -13.71 21.13 -33.68
N LYS A 672 -14.25 20.41 -34.66
CA LYS A 672 -14.72 19.03 -34.47
C LYS A 672 -13.62 18.12 -33.93
N GLU A 673 -12.43 18.11 -34.54
CA GLU A 673 -11.31 17.30 -34.04
C GLU A 673 -10.74 17.82 -32.71
N ALA A 674 -10.67 19.14 -32.54
CA ALA A 674 -10.18 19.74 -31.28
C ALA A 674 -11.10 19.42 -30.10
N ILE A 675 -12.41 19.59 -30.27
CA ILE A 675 -13.44 19.25 -29.27
C ILE A 675 -13.43 17.74 -29.02
N LEU A 676 -13.32 16.92 -30.07
CA LEU A 676 -13.21 15.46 -29.92
C LEU A 676 -12.06 15.12 -28.96
N GLN A 677 -10.86 15.62 -29.22
CA GLN A 677 -9.69 15.33 -28.39
C GLN A 677 -9.86 15.84 -26.95
N ALA A 678 -10.34 17.08 -26.78
CA ALA A 678 -10.54 17.67 -25.46
C ALA A 678 -11.59 16.92 -24.62
N VAL A 679 -12.64 16.38 -25.26
CA VAL A 679 -13.61 15.49 -24.60
C VAL A 679 -12.92 14.21 -24.14
N TYR A 680 -12.06 13.57 -24.96
CA TYR A 680 -11.31 12.38 -24.53
C TYR A 680 -10.45 12.67 -23.30
N ASP A 681 -9.68 13.76 -23.32
CA ASP A 681 -8.74 14.09 -22.25
C ASP A 681 -9.45 14.32 -20.90
N LYS A 682 -10.56 15.07 -20.92
CA LYS A 682 -11.39 15.29 -19.72
C LYS A 682 -12.16 14.05 -19.28
N ALA A 683 -12.73 13.31 -20.24
CA ALA A 683 -13.47 12.10 -19.93
C ALA A 683 -12.57 11.03 -19.30
N SER A 684 -11.28 10.96 -19.66
CA SER A 684 -10.35 10.00 -19.05
C SER A 684 -10.25 10.12 -17.53
N ILE A 685 -10.09 11.36 -17.05
CA ILE A 685 -9.94 11.67 -15.62
C ILE A 685 -11.25 11.34 -14.87
N ASP A 686 -12.39 11.80 -15.40
CA ASP A 686 -13.71 11.53 -14.81
C ASP A 686 -14.03 10.02 -14.80
N MET A 687 -13.67 9.27 -15.84
CA MET A 687 -13.90 7.83 -15.88
C MET A 687 -13.03 7.07 -14.90
N ALA A 688 -11.76 7.44 -14.74
CA ALA A 688 -10.92 6.87 -13.68
C ALA A 688 -11.50 7.19 -12.29
N GLY A 689 -12.00 8.41 -12.07
CA GLY A 689 -12.66 8.80 -10.83
C GLY A 689 -13.96 8.03 -10.55
N GLU A 690 -14.79 7.82 -11.56
CA GLU A 690 -16.00 7.00 -11.50
C GLU A 690 -15.65 5.55 -11.14
N MET A 691 -14.71 4.93 -11.87
CA MET A 691 -14.28 3.55 -11.64
C MET A 691 -13.74 3.35 -10.23
N ARG A 692 -12.89 4.26 -9.74
CA ARG A 692 -12.42 4.24 -8.35
C ARG A 692 -13.56 4.27 -7.33
N SER A 693 -14.63 4.99 -7.62
CA SER A 693 -15.75 5.14 -6.69
C SER A 693 -16.69 3.92 -6.69
N ILE A 694 -16.84 3.25 -7.84
CA ILE A 694 -17.94 2.31 -8.09
C ILE A 694 -17.46 0.86 -8.17
N TYR A 695 -16.23 0.66 -8.61
CA TYR A 695 -15.68 -0.66 -8.87
C TYR A 695 -15.13 -1.23 -7.57
N PRO A 696 -15.65 -2.37 -7.05
CA PRO A 696 -15.29 -2.86 -5.72
C PRO A 696 -13.79 -3.06 -5.51
N ALA A 697 -13.07 -3.47 -6.56
CA ALA A 697 -11.62 -3.65 -6.53
C ALA A 697 -10.84 -2.34 -6.39
N PHE A 698 -11.36 -1.23 -6.93
CA PHE A 698 -10.67 0.06 -6.96
C PHE A 698 -11.17 1.03 -5.88
N ASN A 699 -12.25 0.65 -5.18
CA ASN A 699 -12.83 1.41 -4.09
C ASN A 699 -12.27 0.91 -2.74
N GLY A 700 -11.31 1.64 -2.18
CA GLY A 700 -10.75 1.42 -0.84
C GLY A 700 -9.23 1.35 -0.83
N ASN A 701 -8.69 0.80 0.26
CA ASN A 701 -7.25 0.65 0.47
C ASN A 701 -6.60 -0.48 -0.36
N ARG A 702 -5.27 -0.51 -0.33
CA ARG A 702 -4.45 -1.46 -1.09
C ARG A 702 -4.71 -2.93 -0.72
N SER A 703 -5.00 -3.24 0.54
CA SER A 703 -5.32 -4.62 0.97
C SER A 703 -6.57 -5.16 0.27
N LYS A 704 -7.63 -4.35 0.18
CA LYS A 704 -8.87 -4.74 -0.51
C LYS A 704 -8.64 -5.07 -1.98
N LEU A 705 -7.82 -4.25 -2.67
CA LEU A 705 -7.46 -4.51 -4.06
C LEU A 705 -6.64 -5.80 -4.23
N GLU A 706 -5.70 -6.08 -3.33
CA GLU A 706 -4.96 -7.36 -3.33
C GLU A 706 -5.90 -8.56 -3.17
N ASN A 707 -6.90 -8.47 -2.28
CA ASN A 707 -7.91 -9.53 -2.14
C ASN A 707 -8.70 -9.74 -3.43
N HIS A 708 -9.11 -8.66 -4.11
CA HIS A 708 -9.79 -8.76 -5.40
C HIS A 708 -8.92 -9.39 -6.50
N ILE A 709 -7.61 -9.09 -6.50
CA ILE A 709 -6.64 -9.72 -7.41
C ILE A 709 -6.55 -11.22 -7.14
N LEU A 710 -6.39 -11.63 -5.88
CA LEU A 710 -6.33 -13.04 -5.50
C LEU A 710 -7.64 -13.77 -5.84
N ILE A 711 -8.80 -13.15 -5.59
CA ILE A 711 -10.10 -13.73 -5.99
C ILE A 711 -10.18 -13.93 -7.51
N SER A 712 -9.68 -12.98 -8.31
CA SER A 712 -9.65 -13.10 -9.77
C SER A 712 -8.73 -14.25 -10.23
N LEU A 713 -7.52 -14.34 -9.67
CA LEU A 713 -6.57 -15.41 -9.94
C LEU A 713 -7.16 -16.80 -9.61
N ALA A 714 -7.82 -16.94 -8.45
CA ALA A 714 -8.48 -18.18 -8.07
C ALA A 714 -9.70 -18.52 -8.94
N LYS A 715 -10.35 -17.54 -9.58
CA LYS A 715 -11.41 -17.81 -10.55
C LYS A 715 -10.85 -18.27 -11.89
N LYS A 716 -9.76 -17.67 -12.37
CA LYS A 716 -9.11 -18.00 -13.65
C LYS A 716 -8.35 -19.34 -13.60
N GLU A 717 -7.82 -19.72 -12.44
CA GLU A 717 -7.05 -20.96 -12.24
C GLU A 717 -5.88 -21.11 -13.23
N ASN A 718 -5.24 -19.99 -13.61
CA ASN A 718 -4.11 -19.96 -14.54
C ASN A 718 -2.78 -19.83 -13.79
N PHE A 719 -1.97 -20.89 -13.79
CA PHE A 719 -0.68 -20.94 -13.10
C PHE A 719 0.32 -19.88 -13.55
N ASP A 720 0.35 -19.54 -14.84
CA ASP A 720 1.28 -18.55 -15.37
C ASP A 720 0.93 -17.13 -14.88
N GLU A 721 -0.36 -16.79 -14.82
CA GLU A 721 -0.85 -15.53 -14.23
C GLU A 721 -0.52 -15.44 -12.74
N PHE A 722 -0.68 -16.55 -11.99
CA PHE A 722 -0.22 -16.60 -10.59
C PHE A 722 1.27 -16.32 -10.49
N MET A 723 2.08 -16.89 -11.38
CA MET A 723 3.53 -16.71 -11.37
C MET A 723 3.95 -15.29 -11.75
N GLU A 724 3.24 -14.66 -12.68
CA GLU A 724 3.40 -13.24 -12.99
C GLU A 724 3.06 -12.37 -11.76
N TYR A 725 1.94 -12.65 -11.07
CA TYR A 725 1.59 -11.97 -9.82
C TYR A 725 2.66 -12.14 -8.73
N ILE A 726 3.22 -13.34 -8.59
CA ILE A 726 4.21 -13.67 -7.54
C ILE A 726 5.56 -12.97 -7.80
N HIS A 727 6.06 -13.02 -9.03
CA HIS A 727 7.43 -12.60 -9.37
C HIS A 727 7.49 -11.20 -9.99
N CYS A 728 6.52 -10.88 -10.85
CA CYS A 728 6.38 -9.63 -11.61
C CYS A 728 5.17 -8.80 -11.14
N HIS A 729 4.88 -8.82 -9.84
CA HIS A 729 3.68 -8.23 -9.24
C HIS A 729 3.26 -6.82 -9.74
N LYS A 730 4.20 -5.89 -9.93
CA LYS A 730 3.87 -4.52 -10.41
C LYS A 730 3.23 -4.55 -11.80
N GLN A 731 3.77 -5.39 -12.69
CA GLN A 731 3.28 -5.57 -14.05
C GLN A 731 1.92 -6.27 -14.06
N TYR A 732 1.78 -7.36 -13.28
CA TYR A 732 0.48 -8.04 -13.16
C TYR A 732 -0.60 -7.07 -12.63
N PHE A 733 -0.25 -6.24 -11.65
CA PHE A 733 -1.15 -5.24 -11.09
C PHE A 733 -1.59 -4.19 -12.14
N GLU A 734 -0.67 -3.71 -12.97
CA GLU A 734 -0.97 -2.82 -14.09
C GLU A 734 -1.88 -3.49 -15.13
N ASN A 735 -1.55 -4.71 -15.53
CA ASN A 735 -2.35 -5.52 -16.45
C ASN A 735 -3.76 -5.80 -15.91
N PHE A 736 -3.87 -6.10 -14.62
CA PHE A 736 -5.16 -6.31 -13.95
C PHE A 736 -6.02 -5.05 -14.04
N ILE A 737 -5.46 -3.87 -13.77
CA ILE A 737 -6.22 -2.61 -13.92
C ILE A 737 -6.62 -2.39 -15.38
N ALA A 738 -5.70 -2.61 -16.32
CA ALA A 738 -5.97 -2.45 -17.74
C ALA A 738 -7.10 -3.37 -18.23
N GLU A 739 -7.09 -4.66 -17.85
CA GLU A 739 -8.14 -5.63 -18.18
C GLU A 739 -9.52 -5.17 -17.71
N HIS A 740 -9.63 -4.70 -16.45
CA HIS A 740 -10.92 -4.25 -15.91
C HIS A 740 -11.38 -2.90 -16.50
N VAL A 741 -10.44 -2.04 -16.89
CA VAL A 741 -10.77 -0.83 -17.66
C VAL A 741 -11.30 -1.22 -19.03
N ASP A 742 -10.61 -2.10 -19.74
CA ASP A 742 -11.05 -2.59 -21.05
C ASP A 742 -12.42 -3.24 -20.96
N GLU A 743 -12.68 -4.11 -19.98
CA GLU A 743 -14.00 -4.68 -19.70
C GLU A 743 -15.07 -3.60 -19.48
N TYR A 744 -14.75 -2.55 -18.72
CA TYR A 744 -15.65 -1.43 -18.44
C TYR A 744 -16.05 -0.66 -19.71
N PHE A 745 -15.17 -0.57 -20.71
CA PHE A 745 -15.46 0.03 -22.02
C PHE A 745 -16.08 -0.97 -23.02
N LEU A 746 -15.70 -2.24 -22.97
CA LEU A 746 -16.16 -3.31 -23.87
C LEU A 746 -17.56 -3.82 -23.53
N SER A 747 -18.05 -3.60 -22.31
CA SER A 747 -19.37 -4.06 -21.87
C SER A 747 -20.55 -3.42 -22.61
N GLY A 748 -20.30 -2.61 -23.65
CA GLY A 748 -21.23 -2.18 -24.69
C GLY A 748 -22.54 -1.62 -24.14
N ASP A 749 -22.63 -0.29 -24.05
CA ASP A 749 -23.79 0.47 -23.55
C ASP A 749 -23.77 0.77 -22.04
N ASN A 750 -22.59 1.05 -21.47
CA ASN A 750 -22.48 1.58 -20.11
C ASN A 750 -23.02 3.04 -20.08
N PRO A 751 -24.18 3.33 -19.44
CA PRO A 751 -24.81 4.64 -19.50
C PRO A 751 -23.96 5.75 -18.86
N ARG A 752 -22.99 5.38 -18.01
CA ARG A 752 -22.09 6.31 -17.33
C ARG A 752 -21.06 6.88 -18.29
N ILE A 753 -20.52 6.05 -19.20
CA ILE A 753 -19.59 6.51 -20.23
C ILE A 753 -20.28 7.54 -21.12
N HIS A 754 -21.49 7.23 -21.61
CA HIS A 754 -22.29 8.19 -22.37
C HIS A 754 -22.54 9.50 -21.63
N ARG A 755 -22.83 9.41 -20.32
CA ARG A 755 -23.07 10.59 -19.48
C ARG A 755 -21.84 11.49 -19.41
N VAL A 756 -20.66 10.91 -19.19
CA VAL A 756 -19.38 11.65 -19.09
C VAL A 756 -19.06 12.33 -20.42
N PHE A 757 -19.10 11.59 -21.54
CA PHE A 757 -18.82 12.16 -22.86
C PHE A 757 -19.84 13.25 -23.25
N LYS A 758 -21.14 13.04 -22.99
CA LYS A 758 -22.19 14.05 -23.24
C LYS A 758 -22.03 15.28 -22.36
N LYS A 759 -21.61 15.12 -21.10
CA LYS A 759 -21.32 16.23 -20.18
C LYS A 759 -20.23 17.12 -20.77
N TYR A 760 -19.09 16.55 -21.15
CA TYR A 760 -17.98 17.33 -21.67
C TYR A 760 -18.23 17.91 -23.06
N LEU A 761 -18.92 17.19 -23.94
CA LEU A 761 -19.33 17.74 -25.24
C LEU A 761 -20.16 19.02 -25.07
N LYS A 762 -21.09 19.04 -24.10
CA LYS A 762 -21.88 20.25 -23.79
C LYS A 762 -21.03 21.39 -23.21
N ILE A 763 -20.07 21.06 -22.33
CA ILE A 763 -19.16 22.06 -21.75
C ILE A 763 -18.34 22.73 -22.85
N PHE A 764 -17.69 21.94 -23.72
CA PHE A 764 -16.88 22.49 -24.81
C PHE A 764 -17.73 23.20 -25.88
N HIS A 765 -18.96 22.74 -26.15
CA HIS A 765 -19.89 23.49 -27.00
C HIS A 765 -20.15 24.89 -26.45
N SER A 766 -20.46 25.01 -25.17
CA SER A 766 -20.68 26.31 -24.51
C SER A 766 -19.42 27.19 -24.52
N GLN A 767 -18.25 26.61 -24.22
CA GLN A 767 -16.99 27.36 -24.20
C GLN A 767 -16.60 27.92 -25.58
N VAL A 768 -16.75 27.13 -26.64
CA VAL A 768 -16.48 27.60 -28.01
C VAL A 768 -17.51 28.63 -28.43
N LEU A 769 -18.77 28.44 -28.07
CA LEU A 769 -19.82 29.42 -28.32
C LEU A 769 -19.46 30.76 -27.66
N ASP A 770 -19.15 30.76 -26.36
CA ASP A 770 -18.74 31.97 -25.63
C ASP A 770 -17.52 32.66 -26.26
N ALA A 771 -16.55 31.88 -26.74
CA ALA A 771 -15.39 32.40 -27.47
C ALA A 771 -15.78 33.09 -28.78
N ILE A 772 -16.72 32.53 -29.55
CA ILE A 772 -17.28 33.16 -30.76
C ILE A 772 -17.92 34.50 -30.41
N TYR A 773 -18.79 34.54 -29.39
CA TYR A 773 -19.47 35.78 -28.97
C TYR A 773 -18.49 36.84 -28.48
N ARG A 774 -17.50 36.45 -27.65
CA ARG A 774 -16.47 37.35 -27.14
C ARG A 774 -15.63 37.95 -28.26
N ALA A 775 -15.11 37.11 -29.17
CA ALA A 775 -14.30 37.59 -30.29
C ALA A 775 -15.08 38.57 -31.17
N THR A 776 -16.36 38.31 -31.43
CA THR A 776 -17.23 39.23 -32.18
C THR A 776 -17.42 40.56 -31.45
N GLY A 777 -17.67 40.54 -30.13
CA GLY A 777 -17.83 41.77 -29.34
C GLY A 777 -16.57 42.63 -29.35
N VAL A 778 -15.39 42.03 -29.12
CA VAL A 778 -14.10 42.74 -29.11
C VAL A 778 -13.82 43.43 -30.44
N VAL A 779 -14.13 42.78 -31.56
CA VAL A 779 -13.93 43.34 -32.90
C VAL A 779 -14.92 44.47 -33.19
N GLN A 780 -16.18 44.33 -32.78
CA GLN A 780 -17.19 45.39 -32.93
C GLN A 780 -16.83 46.64 -32.12
N ASP A 781 -16.39 46.47 -30.87
CA ASP A 781 -16.03 47.58 -29.99
C ASP A 781 -14.80 48.35 -30.50
N LYS A 782 -13.85 47.65 -31.13
CA LYS A 782 -12.57 48.23 -31.58
C LYS A 782 -12.53 48.53 -33.07
N SER A 783 -13.63 48.33 -33.80
CA SER A 783 -13.67 48.41 -35.27
C SER A 783 -12.55 47.58 -35.94
N GLY A 784 -12.33 46.37 -35.42
CA GLY A 784 -11.27 45.46 -35.86
C GLY A 784 -11.62 44.68 -37.13
N ASP A 785 -10.72 43.79 -37.53
CA ASP A 785 -10.84 42.94 -38.70
C ASP A 785 -10.90 41.43 -38.33
N VAL A 786 -10.96 40.55 -39.34
CA VAL A 786 -10.99 39.10 -39.13
C VAL A 786 -9.71 38.54 -38.49
N PRO A 787 -8.49 38.97 -38.84
CA PRO A 787 -7.29 38.62 -38.08
C PRO A 787 -7.42 38.88 -36.58
N MET A 788 -7.93 40.06 -36.20
CA MET A 788 -8.19 40.39 -34.79
C MET A 788 -9.24 39.47 -34.15
N TRP A 789 -10.29 39.11 -34.90
CA TRP A 789 -11.29 38.13 -34.46
C TRP A 789 -10.64 36.77 -34.16
N LEU A 790 -9.81 36.27 -35.09
CA LEU A 790 -9.13 34.98 -34.96
C LEU A 790 -8.13 34.97 -33.80
N ASP A 791 -7.44 36.08 -33.56
CA ASP A 791 -6.51 36.22 -32.43
C ASP A 791 -7.25 36.13 -31.10
N GLU A 792 -8.35 36.89 -30.92
CA GLU A 792 -9.14 36.83 -29.69
C GLU A 792 -9.84 35.48 -29.51
N PHE A 793 -10.32 34.88 -30.60
CA PHE A 793 -10.93 33.55 -30.60
C PHE A 793 -9.95 32.46 -30.16
N CYS A 794 -8.76 32.39 -30.78
CA CYS A 794 -7.73 31.42 -30.42
C CYS A 794 -7.19 31.66 -29.00
N LYS A 795 -6.99 32.93 -28.63
CA LYS A 795 -6.54 33.31 -27.28
C LYS A 795 -7.50 32.84 -26.19
N THR A 796 -8.81 32.95 -26.44
CA THR A 796 -9.84 32.52 -25.48
C THR A 796 -9.84 31.00 -25.29
N LEU A 797 -9.55 30.23 -26.34
CA LEU A 797 -9.59 28.76 -26.33
C LEU A 797 -8.24 28.09 -26.06
N ASN A 798 -7.17 28.86 -25.95
CA ASN A 798 -5.78 28.37 -25.97
C ASN A 798 -5.47 27.29 -24.91
N ASN A 799 -6.13 27.36 -23.75
CA ASN A 799 -5.91 26.40 -22.67
C ASN A 799 -6.78 25.14 -22.82
N ASP A 800 -7.94 25.27 -23.47
CA ASP A 800 -8.99 24.26 -23.43
C ASP A 800 -8.99 23.38 -24.68
N LEU A 801 -8.55 23.91 -25.83
CA LEU A 801 -8.54 23.23 -27.12
C LEU A 801 -7.19 23.34 -27.82
N ASN A 802 -6.77 22.25 -28.46
CA ASN A 802 -5.69 22.29 -29.46
C ASN A 802 -6.25 22.87 -30.77
N LEU A 803 -6.19 24.19 -30.90
CA LEU A 803 -6.55 24.94 -32.08
C LEU A 803 -5.57 26.11 -32.24
N SER A 804 -4.54 25.89 -33.03
CA SER A 804 -3.50 26.90 -33.25
C SER A 804 -3.99 28.04 -34.15
N ARG A 805 -3.44 29.25 -33.94
CA ARG A 805 -3.70 30.38 -34.83
C ARG A 805 -3.24 30.12 -36.27
N SER A 806 -2.19 29.31 -36.43
CA SER A 806 -1.67 28.88 -37.74
C SER A 806 -2.63 27.98 -38.51
N ASP A 807 -3.42 27.14 -37.83
CA ASP A 807 -4.42 26.28 -38.46
C ASP A 807 -5.53 27.07 -39.18
N LEU A 808 -5.71 28.33 -38.79
CA LEU A 808 -6.80 29.19 -39.26
C LEU A 808 -6.33 30.27 -40.26
N LYS A 809 -5.06 30.25 -40.68
CA LYS A 809 -4.49 31.23 -41.64
C LYS A 809 -5.30 31.34 -42.94
N SER A 810 -5.92 30.26 -43.39
CA SER A 810 -6.75 30.25 -44.61
C SER A 810 -7.93 31.22 -44.56
N VAL A 811 -8.43 31.52 -43.35
CA VAL A 811 -9.58 32.42 -43.12
C VAL A 811 -9.15 33.89 -43.18
N GLU A 812 -7.90 34.22 -42.82
CA GLU A 812 -7.35 35.59 -42.87
C GLU A 812 -7.36 36.17 -44.28
N TYR A 813 -7.11 35.33 -45.30
CA TYR A 813 -6.94 35.79 -46.67
C TYR A 813 -8.27 36.09 -47.39
N GLN A 814 -9.39 35.95 -46.67
CA GLN A 814 -10.73 36.20 -47.17
C GLN A 814 -11.20 37.63 -46.87
N ASP A 815 -11.85 38.26 -47.84
CA ASP A 815 -12.35 39.64 -47.75
C ASP A 815 -13.70 39.67 -47.01
N ILE A 816 -13.69 39.28 -45.73
CA ILE A 816 -14.88 39.20 -44.87
C ILE A 816 -15.08 40.55 -44.17
N LYS A 817 -16.17 41.25 -44.52
CA LYS A 817 -16.52 42.56 -43.94
C LYS A 817 -17.66 42.48 -42.94
N ASP A 818 -18.47 41.42 -42.99
CA ASP A 818 -19.63 41.24 -42.11
C ASP A 818 -19.29 40.26 -40.97
N ILE A 819 -18.88 40.81 -39.83
CA ILE A 819 -18.52 40.05 -38.62
C ILE A 819 -19.76 39.42 -37.96
N ASN A 820 -20.96 40.01 -38.13
CA ASN A 820 -22.19 39.42 -37.60
C ASN A 820 -22.57 38.16 -38.39
N PHE A 821 -22.47 38.21 -39.71
CA PHE A 821 -22.69 37.03 -40.54
C PHE A 821 -21.63 35.95 -40.27
N LEU A 822 -20.37 36.33 -40.01
CA LEU A 822 -19.33 35.38 -39.58
C LEU A 822 -19.71 34.67 -38.27
N LYS A 823 -20.18 35.42 -37.27
CA LYS A 823 -20.66 34.86 -35.99
C LYS A 823 -21.78 33.83 -36.20
N GLU A 824 -22.80 34.17 -36.98
CA GLU A 824 -23.93 33.28 -37.26
C GLU A 824 -23.49 32.01 -38.00
N ALA A 825 -22.64 32.16 -39.02
CA ALA A 825 -22.08 31.04 -39.77
C ALA A 825 -21.23 30.12 -38.88
N MET A 826 -20.36 30.69 -38.04
CA MET A 826 -19.52 29.96 -37.08
C MET A 826 -20.36 29.18 -36.06
N THR A 827 -21.42 29.80 -35.55
CA THR A 827 -22.35 29.15 -34.61
C THR A 827 -23.00 27.94 -35.26
N LYS A 828 -23.50 28.09 -36.49
CA LYS A 828 -24.12 26.99 -37.24
C LYS A 828 -23.14 25.85 -37.55
N ALA A 829 -21.90 26.17 -37.90
CA ALA A 829 -20.86 25.18 -38.17
C ALA A 829 -20.44 24.43 -36.91
N LEU A 830 -20.38 25.11 -35.76
CA LEU A 830 -20.16 24.50 -34.45
C LEU A 830 -21.30 23.55 -34.10
N ASP A 831 -22.56 23.97 -34.21
CA ASP A 831 -23.72 23.14 -33.88
C ASP A 831 -23.76 21.85 -34.71
N LYS A 832 -23.46 21.96 -36.01
CA LYS A 832 -23.31 20.79 -36.88
C LYS A 832 -22.20 19.85 -36.42
N SER A 833 -21.04 20.42 -36.07
CA SER A 833 -19.89 19.63 -35.60
C SER A 833 -20.18 18.90 -34.29
N VAL A 834 -20.89 19.56 -33.37
CA VAL A 834 -21.32 18.99 -32.09
C VAL A 834 -22.35 17.87 -32.30
N GLU A 835 -23.31 18.04 -33.21
CA GLU A 835 -24.28 16.99 -33.51
C GLU A 835 -23.62 15.75 -34.14
N ASP A 836 -22.65 15.93 -35.03
CA ASP A 836 -21.85 14.82 -35.55
C ASP A 836 -21.10 14.07 -34.43
N LEU A 837 -20.47 14.81 -33.50
CA LEU A 837 -19.77 14.22 -32.36
C LEU A 837 -20.72 13.51 -31.40
N ARG A 838 -21.92 14.03 -31.24
CA ARG A 838 -22.97 13.41 -30.44
C ARG A 838 -23.32 12.02 -30.97
N GLN A 839 -23.49 11.89 -32.29
CA GLN A 839 -23.74 10.60 -32.94
C GLN A 839 -22.57 9.62 -32.76
N VAL A 840 -21.33 10.11 -32.77
CA VAL A 840 -20.15 9.29 -32.44
C VAL A 840 -20.26 8.78 -31.00
N PHE A 841 -20.46 9.67 -30.03
CA PHE A 841 -20.50 9.31 -28.62
C PHE A 841 -21.76 8.55 -28.19
N ASP A 842 -22.80 8.49 -29.01
CA ASP A 842 -23.98 7.63 -28.80
C ASP A 842 -23.68 6.14 -29.04
N ASN A 843 -22.54 5.80 -29.66
CA ASN A 843 -22.07 4.42 -29.81
C ASN A 843 -20.76 4.19 -29.03
N VAL A 844 -20.81 3.50 -27.88
CA VAL A 844 -19.62 3.19 -27.03
C VAL A 844 -18.54 2.45 -27.81
N GLY A 845 -18.92 1.57 -28.75
CA GLY A 845 -17.96 0.83 -29.58
C GLY A 845 -17.14 1.70 -30.51
N SER A 846 -17.51 2.97 -30.70
CA SER A 846 -16.74 3.95 -31.47
C SER A 846 -15.65 4.65 -30.64
N ILE A 847 -15.69 4.52 -29.31
CA ILE A 847 -14.72 5.12 -28.39
C ILE A 847 -13.39 4.39 -28.56
N ARG A 848 -12.34 5.13 -28.91
CA ARG A 848 -11.02 4.58 -29.19
C ARG A 848 -10.08 4.88 -28.03
N LEU A 849 -9.71 3.85 -27.27
CA LEU A 849 -8.80 3.96 -26.12
C LEU A 849 -7.47 4.66 -26.48
N ARG A 850 -6.96 4.44 -27.70
CA ARG A 850 -5.74 5.10 -28.21
C ARG A 850 -5.82 6.63 -28.36
N ARG A 851 -7.00 7.25 -28.24
CA ARG A 851 -7.16 8.71 -28.30
C ARG A 851 -7.01 9.38 -26.93
N PHE A 852 -7.03 8.65 -25.82
CA PHE A 852 -6.74 9.24 -24.51
C PHE A 852 -5.27 9.64 -24.45
N ARG A 853 -4.96 10.91 -24.11
CA ARG A 853 -3.58 11.33 -23.80
C ARG A 853 -3.02 10.59 -22.58
N SER A 854 -3.83 10.49 -21.53
CA SER A 854 -3.54 9.68 -20.34
C SER A 854 -4.64 8.64 -20.19
N PRO A 855 -4.40 7.36 -20.55
CA PRO A 855 -5.42 6.31 -20.46
C PRO A 855 -5.95 6.12 -19.03
N PRO A 856 -7.25 5.77 -18.84
CA PRO A 856 -7.82 5.60 -17.50
C PRO A 856 -7.09 4.55 -16.64
N HIS A 857 -6.55 3.48 -17.25
CA HIS A 857 -5.82 2.45 -16.52
C HIS A 857 -4.49 2.95 -15.96
N GLU A 858 -3.77 3.84 -16.68
CA GLU A 858 -2.53 4.44 -16.18
C GLU A 858 -2.81 5.42 -15.02
N ILE A 859 -3.90 6.19 -15.14
CA ILE A 859 -4.36 7.10 -14.08
C ILE A 859 -4.69 6.29 -12.82
N LEU A 860 -5.49 5.23 -12.96
CA LEU A 860 -5.83 4.32 -11.86
C LEU A 860 -4.61 3.62 -11.29
N PHE A 861 -3.66 3.18 -12.12
CA PHE A 861 -2.43 2.55 -11.66
C PHE A 861 -1.61 3.49 -10.76
N LYS A 862 -1.42 4.75 -11.16
CA LYS A 862 -0.74 5.77 -10.35
C LYS A 862 -1.52 6.14 -9.08
N GLN A 863 -2.85 6.01 -9.09
CA GLN A 863 -3.67 6.28 -7.92
C GLN A 863 -3.67 5.13 -6.91
N LEU A 864 -3.73 3.89 -7.41
CA LEU A 864 -3.87 2.67 -6.60
C LEU A 864 -2.49 2.06 -6.24
N CYS A 865 -1.40 2.69 -6.67
CA CYS A 865 -0.06 2.27 -6.29
C CYS A 865 0.17 2.60 -4.81
N GLY A 866 0.53 1.57 -4.04
CA GLY A 866 0.91 1.70 -2.63
C GLY A 866 2.39 1.40 -2.44
N CYS A 867 2.71 0.81 -1.30
CA CYS A 867 4.05 0.33 -1.00
C CYS A 867 4.41 -0.89 -1.88
N TRP A 868 5.59 -0.88 -2.49
CA TRP A 868 6.07 -1.98 -3.34
C TRP A 868 7.10 -2.89 -2.65
N GLU A 869 7.38 -2.70 -1.37
CA GLU A 869 8.36 -3.50 -0.64
C GLU A 869 7.95 -4.99 -0.57
N LYS A 870 8.94 -5.89 -0.64
CA LYS A 870 8.74 -7.35 -0.61
C LYS A 870 9.14 -7.92 0.74
N CYS A 871 8.32 -8.82 1.25
CA CYS A 871 8.66 -9.63 2.41
C CYS A 871 9.90 -10.46 2.07
N PRO A 872 11.00 -10.36 2.83
CA PRO A 872 12.24 -11.05 2.49
C PRO A 872 12.14 -12.57 2.63
N LEU A 873 11.11 -13.07 3.32
CA LEU A 873 10.90 -14.50 3.55
C LEU A 873 10.01 -15.16 2.48
N CYS A 874 8.85 -14.57 2.16
CA CYS A 874 7.88 -15.18 1.22
C CYS A 874 7.68 -14.38 -0.08
N SER A 875 8.30 -13.21 -0.21
CA SER A 875 8.11 -12.26 -1.33
C SER A 875 6.69 -11.68 -1.48
N ALA A 876 5.80 -11.86 -0.50
CA ALA A 876 4.53 -11.12 -0.44
C ALA A 876 4.77 -9.61 -0.41
N ARG A 877 3.84 -8.83 -0.95
CA ARG A 877 3.96 -7.37 -1.06
C ARG A 877 3.31 -6.67 0.12
N CYS A 878 3.87 -5.52 0.50
CA CYS A 878 3.25 -4.70 1.53
C CYS A 878 1.89 -4.20 1.05
N THR A 879 0.88 -4.25 1.93
CA THR A 879 -0.49 -3.86 1.61
C THR A 879 -0.85 -2.46 2.09
N ASN A 880 0.15 -1.65 2.47
CA ASN A 880 -0.07 -0.26 2.87
C ASN A 880 -0.27 0.63 1.63
N THR A 881 -1.28 1.49 1.69
CA THR A 881 -1.71 2.37 0.60
C THR A 881 -0.77 3.57 0.41
N ILE A 882 -0.05 3.96 1.46
CA ILE A 882 0.83 5.13 1.46
C ILE A 882 2.24 4.70 1.02
N PRO A 883 2.76 5.19 -0.13
CA PRO A 883 4.12 4.89 -0.56
C PRO A 883 5.17 5.41 0.43
N GLY A 884 6.16 4.56 0.73
CA GLY A 884 7.22 4.91 1.69
C GLY A 884 6.68 5.25 3.08
N HIS A 885 5.60 4.57 3.50
CA HIS A 885 5.04 4.71 4.84
C HIS A 885 6.09 4.41 5.92
N ASP A 886 5.92 5.06 7.07
CA ASP A 886 6.71 4.77 8.27
C ASP A 886 6.22 3.49 8.95
N GLY A 887 7.08 2.97 9.84
CA GLY A 887 6.82 1.73 10.56
C GLY A 887 7.23 0.51 9.75
N ASP A 888 6.88 -0.66 10.27
CA ASP A 888 7.22 -1.90 9.63
C ASP A 888 6.28 -2.21 8.45
N HIS A 889 6.84 -2.78 7.38
CA HIS A 889 6.06 -3.35 6.31
C HIS A 889 5.30 -4.58 6.81
N SER A 890 4.04 -4.70 6.41
CA SER A 890 3.18 -5.82 6.75
C SER A 890 2.29 -6.19 5.57
N VAL A 891 1.73 -7.40 5.66
CA VAL A 891 0.71 -7.94 4.76
C VAL A 891 -0.20 -8.83 5.58
N ASP A 892 -1.50 -8.81 5.28
CA ASP A 892 -2.49 -9.62 6.02
C ASP A 892 -2.24 -11.12 5.80
N PHE A 893 -1.89 -11.53 4.57
CA PHE A 893 -1.71 -12.93 4.19
C PHE A 893 -0.31 -13.24 3.66
N HIS A 894 0.56 -13.75 4.54
CA HIS A 894 1.85 -14.33 4.13
C HIS A 894 1.69 -15.69 3.44
N ARG A 895 2.42 -15.90 2.34
CA ARG A 895 2.34 -17.14 1.55
C ARG A 895 3.44 -18.17 1.88
N PRO A 896 3.25 -19.46 1.55
CA PRO A 896 4.29 -20.48 1.68
C PRO A 896 5.57 -20.08 0.95
N GLN A 897 6.73 -20.21 1.59
CA GLN A 897 7.99 -19.76 1.00
C GLN A 897 8.36 -20.55 -0.27
N GLY A 898 7.93 -21.81 -0.36
CA GLY A 898 8.12 -22.69 -1.51
C GLY A 898 7.46 -22.18 -2.80
N ILE A 899 6.40 -21.36 -2.70
CA ILE A 899 5.78 -20.70 -3.86
C ILE A 899 6.77 -19.75 -4.55
N SER A 900 7.70 -19.18 -3.79
CA SER A 900 8.80 -18.33 -4.28
C SER A 900 10.09 -19.14 -4.56
N GLY A 901 10.03 -20.48 -4.56
CA GLY A 901 11.14 -21.37 -4.87
C GLY A 901 12.06 -21.74 -3.69
N VAL A 902 11.72 -21.33 -2.48
CA VAL A 902 12.50 -21.61 -1.26
C VAL A 902 12.33 -23.07 -0.84
N ALA A 903 13.44 -23.73 -0.55
CA ALA A 903 13.48 -25.12 -0.09
C ALA A 903 14.17 -25.24 1.27
N TRP A 904 13.87 -26.32 2.00
CA TRP A 904 14.57 -26.61 3.24
C TRP A 904 16.05 -26.83 2.98
N HIS A 905 16.88 -26.36 3.92
CA HIS A 905 18.32 -26.42 3.82
C HIS A 905 18.83 -27.84 3.59
N ASN A 906 19.69 -28.03 2.58
CA ASN A 906 20.22 -29.34 2.16
C ASN A 906 19.15 -30.35 1.71
N THR A 907 17.99 -29.89 1.23
CA THR A 907 16.96 -30.76 0.66
C THR A 907 16.42 -30.19 -0.66
N ASP A 908 15.77 -31.06 -1.44
CA ASP A 908 14.98 -30.65 -2.61
C ASP A 908 13.51 -30.36 -2.26
N ASN A 909 13.16 -30.30 -0.96
CA ASN A 909 11.78 -30.12 -0.51
C ASN A 909 11.44 -28.63 -0.39
N LEU A 910 10.43 -28.18 -1.13
CA LEU A 910 9.91 -26.82 -1.06
C LEU A 910 9.19 -26.58 0.26
N VAL A 911 9.45 -25.41 0.87
CA VAL A 911 8.89 -25.05 2.18
C VAL A 911 7.40 -24.76 2.06
N THR A 912 6.55 -25.63 2.62
CA THR A 912 5.09 -25.45 2.64
C THR A 912 4.62 -24.48 3.75
N ALA A 913 5.48 -24.19 4.72
CA ALA A 913 5.17 -23.30 5.83
C ALA A 913 5.14 -21.82 5.41
N ILE A 914 4.19 -21.07 5.97
CA ILE A 914 4.06 -19.62 5.81
C ILE A 914 4.93 -18.88 6.84
N CYS A 915 5.23 -17.59 6.58
CA CYS A 915 6.10 -16.81 7.45
C CYS A 915 5.62 -16.78 8.90
N THR A 916 4.33 -16.55 9.12
CA THR A 916 3.76 -16.42 10.46
C THR A 916 3.91 -17.71 11.27
N SER A 917 3.65 -18.86 10.65
CA SER A 917 3.84 -20.17 11.30
C SER A 917 5.31 -20.50 11.54
N LEU A 918 6.21 -20.09 10.63
CA LEU A 918 7.65 -20.24 10.82
C LEU A 918 8.16 -19.39 12.00
N VAL A 919 7.71 -18.14 12.12
CA VAL A 919 8.01 -17.28 13.28
C VAL A 919 7.44 -17.88 14.57
N ALA A 920 6.27 -18.53 14.53
CA ALA A 920 5.71 -19.22 15.70
C ALA A 920 6.46 -20.53 16.08
N SER A 921 7.29 -21.06 15.18
CA SER A 921 7.98 -22.35 15.34
C SER A 921 9.38 -22.23 15.96
N ASN A 922 10.01 -23.38 16.22
CA ASN A 922 11.44 -23.45 16.59
C ASN A 922 12.35 -23.67 15.38
N CYS A 923 11.83 -23.51 14.15
CA CYS A 923 12.63 -23.59 12.93
C CYS A 923 13.68 -22.47 12.90
N LYS A 924 14.76 -22.70 12.14
CA LYS A 924 15.83 -21.74 11.94
C LYS A 924 15.91 -21.34 10.48
N LEU A 925 16.06 -20.05 10.24
CA LEU A 925 16.38 -19.49 8.94
C LEU A 925 17.91 -19.51 8.76
N ASN A 926 18.39 -19.74 7.55
CA ASN A 926 19.80 -19.60 7.24
C ASN A 926 20.03 -18.24 6.57
N SER A 927 20.75 -17.34 7.22
CA SER A 927 21.13 -16.04 6.67
C SER A 927 22.65 -15.87 6.76
N ASN A 928 23.32 -15.67 5.62
CA ASN A 928 24.76 -15.46 5.52
C ASN A 928 25.61 -16.55 6.24
N GLY A 929 25.15 -17.80 6.21
CA GLY A 929 25.82 -18.93 6.87
C GLY A 929 25.60 -19.01 8.39
N LYS A 930 24.76 -18.14 8.96
CA LYS A 930 24.31 -18.21 10.36
C LYS A 930 22.89 -18.77 10.41
N GLN A 931 22.67 -19.72 11.32
CA GLN A 931 21.33 -20.18 11.64
C GLN A 931 20.70 -19.28 12.70
N ILE A 932 19.67 -18.53 12.30
CA ILE A 932 18.94 -17.61 13.17
C ILE A 932 17.55 -18.20 13.38
N PRO A 933 17.07 -18.35 14.62
CA PRO A 933 15.69 -18.77 14.87
C PRO A 933 14.70 -17.87 14.12
N TYR A 934 13.66 -18.42 13.49
CA TYR A 934 12.66 -17.59 12.79
C TYR A 934 12.00 -16.56 13.72
N LYS A 935 11.89 -16.84 15.02
CA LYS A 935 11.45 -15.87 16.06
C LYS A 935 12.29 -14.60 16.09
N ASN A 936 13.57 -14.70 15.71
CA ASN A 936 14.53 -13.60 15.69
C ASN A 936 14.85 -13.17 14.25
N TYR A 937 13.93 -13.37 13.30
CA TYR A 937 14.18 -13.09 11.88
C TYR A 937 14.67 -11.66 11.61
N ARG A 938 14.29 -10.69 12.45
CA ARG A 938 14.72 -9.28 12.33
C ARG A 938 16.24 -9.11 12.41
N GLU A 939 16.95 -10.02 13.08
CA GLU A 939 18.42 -10.02 13.15
C GLU A 939 19.08 -10.51 11.85
N ALA A 940 18.33 -11.13 10.94
CA ALA A 940 18.88 -11.75 9.75
C ALA A 940 19.46 -10.76 8.74
N SER A 941 18.82 -9.60 8.57
CA SER A 941 19.34 -8.49 7.77
C SER A 941 18.56 -7.20 8.04
N PRO A 942 19.10 -6.01 7.67
CA PRO A 942 18.36 -4.75 7.76
C PRO A 942 17.02 -4.75 6.99
N MET A 943 16.88 -5.57 5.95
CA MET A 943 15.61 -5.72 5.25
C MET A 943 14.58 -6.52 6.05
N HIS A 944 15.02 -7.54 6.81
CA HIS A 944 14.13 -8.29 7.71
C HIS A 944 13.67 -7.46 8.90
N ALA A 945 14.53 -6.59 9.42
CA ALA A 945 14.21 -5.72 10.55
C ALA A 945 13.04 -4.76 10.28
N LYS A 946 12.83 -4.38 9.01
CA LYS A 946 11.77 -3.47 8.54
C LYS A 946 10.41 -4.15 8.30
N TRP A 947 10.30 -5.46 8.54
CA TRP A 947 9.05 -6.20 8.35
C TRP A 947 8.49 -6.64 9.68
N SER A 948 7.17 -6.50 9.83
CA SER A 948 6.42 -7.05 10.95
C SER A 948 5.74 -8.33 10.49
N ILE A 949 6.21 -9.46 11.01
CA ILE A 949 5.63 -10.78 10.76
C ILE A 949 5.16 -11.32 12.10
N THR A 950 3.85 -11.21 12.28
CA THR A 950 3.14 -11.70 13.45
C THR A 950 3.12 -13.23 13.49
N PRO A 951 3.62 -13.90 14.55
CA PRO A 951 3.52 -15.34 14.68
C PRO A 951 2.06 -15.74 14.81
N ASP A 952 1.60 -16.52 13.85
CA ASP A 952 0.23 -16.95 13.75
C ASP A 952 0.20 -18.41 13.27
N LYS A 953 -0.66 -19.19 13.91
CA LYS A 953 -0.93 -20.60 13.59
C LYS A 953 -2.25 -20.77 12.84
N SER A 954 -2.96 -19.69 12.53
CA SER A 954 -4.18 -19.72 11.74
C SER A 954 -3.94 -20.42 10.40
N GLU A 955 -4.93 -21.19 9.98
CA GLU A 955 -4.89 -21.80 8.67
C GLU A 955 -5.14 -20.71 7.63
N GLN A 956 -4.30 -20.62 6.59
CA GLN A 956 -4.56 -19.78 5.41
C GLN A 956 -5.10 -20.64 4.26
N PRO A 957 -6.43 -20.80 4.11
CA PRO A 957 -7.00 -21.78 3.17
C PRO A 957 -6.64 -21.48 1.72
N TYR A 958 -6.53 -20.19 1.36
CA TYR A 958 -6.23 -19.76 0.00
C TYR A 958 -4.91 -20.35 -0.54
N TRP A 959 -3.81 -20.13 0.17
CA TRP A 959 -2.50 -20.60 -0.29
C TRP A 959 -2.33 -22.11 -0.14
N LYS A 960 -3.00 -22.73 0.83
CA LYS A 960 -3.05 -24.20 0.96
C LYS A 960 -3.74 -24.84 -0.23
N TRP A 961 -4.88 -24.28 -0.65
CA TRP A 961 -5.60 -24.68 -1.87
C TRP A 961 -4.71 -24.49 -3.10
N PHE A 962 -4.07 -23.33 -3.26
CA PHE A 962 -3.16 -23.05 -4.39
C PHE A 962 -2.03 -24.10 -4.49
N VAL A 963 -1.34 -24.39 -3.39
CA VAL A 963 -0.23 -25.37 -3.37
C VAL A 963 -0.72 -26.77 -3.73
N CYS A 964 -1.91 -27.18 -3.26
CA CYS A 964 -2.48 -28.49 -3.61
C CYS A 964 -2.95 -28.55 -5.06
N HIS A 965 -3.59 -27.48 -5.55
CA HIS A 965 -4.16 -27.43 -6.89
C HIS A 965 -3.08 -27.39 -7.97
N PHE A 966 -2.02 -26.60 -7.77
CA PHE A 966 -0.91 -26.44 -8.73
C PHE A 966 0.36 -27.19 -8.33
N GLN A 967 0.25 -28.26 -7.52
CA GLN A 967 1.42 -28.96 -6.98
C GLN A 967 2.41 -29.36 -8.09
N SER A 968 1.93 -30.06 -9.13
CA SER A 968 2.78 -30.55 -10.21
C SER A 968 3.44 -29.41 -11.01
N ASP A 969 2.74 -28.30 -11.20
CA ASP A 969 3.27 -27.12 -11.89
C ASP A 969 4.36 -26.43 -11.07
N ILE A 970 4.18 -26.32 -9.76
CA ILE A 970 5.18 -25.77 -8.83
C ILE A 970 6.44 -26.66 -8.82
N GLU A 971 6.27 -27.98 -8.70
CA GLU A 971 7.38 -28.93 -8.71
C GLU A 971 8.17 -28.86 -10.02
N LYS A 972 7.46 -28.80 -11.16
CA LYS A 972 8.07 -28.64 -12.48
C LYS A 972 8.82 -27.32 -12.62
N LYS A 973 8.23 -26.19 -12.19
CA LYS A 973 8.83 -24.85 -12.33
C LYS A 973 10.15 -24.73 -11.59
N TYR A 974 10.23 -25.27 -10.37
CA TYR A 974 11.42 -25.14 -9.52
C TYR A 974 12.35 -26.35 -9.58
N SER A 975 11.98 -27.42 -10.29
CA SER A 975 12.73 -28.70 -10.31
C SER A 975 12.98 -29.24 -8.90
N LYS A 976 11.98 -29.12 -8.03
CA LYS A 976 12.00 -29.46 -6.60
C LYS A 976 10.70 -30.15 -6.22
N LYS A 977 10.62 -30.73 -5.01
CA LYS A 977 9.52 -31.57 -4.58
C LYS A 977 8.68 -30.91 -3.48
N LEU A 978 7.36 -31.14 -3.53
CA LEU A 978 6.41 -30.91 -2.44
C LEU A 978 5.95 -32.24 -1.81
N THR A 979 6.37 -33.37 -2.39
CA THR A 979 5.98 -34.73 -2.01
C THR A 979 6.43 -35.08 -0.59
N GLY A 980 5.47 -35.31 0.30
CA GLY A 980 5.68 -35.74 1.70
C GLY A 980 5.42 -34.66 2.77
N GLU A 981 5.29 -33.38 2.39
CA GLU A 981 5.08 -32.26 3.32
C GLU A 981 3.68 -31.63 3.28
N ILE A 982 2.81 -32.00 2.33
CA ILE A 982 1.43 -31.51 2.26
C ILE A 982 0.54 -32.38 3.14
N PRO A 983 -0.04 -31.86 4.25
CA PRO A 983 -0.98 -32.62 5.07
C PRO A 983 -2.22 -33.03 4.27
N GLU A 984 -2.75 -34.24 4.50
CA GLU A 984 -3.96 -34.72 3.79
C GLU A 984 -5.15 -33.75 3.92
N GLN A 985 -5.24 -33.06 5.06
CA GLN A 985 -6.26 -32.06 5.34
C GLN A 985 -6.30 -30.95 4.28
N TRP A 986 -5.16 -30.55 3.70
CA TRP A 986 -5.12 -29.49 2.68
C TRP A 986 -5.80 -29.90 1.38
N LYS A 987 -5.76 -31.20 1.04
CA LYS A 987 -6.42 -31.76 -0.15
C LYS A 987 -7.94 -31.66 -0.09
N SER A 988 -8.50 -31.45 1.11
CA SER A 988 -9.95 -31.29 1.31
C SER A 988 -10.44 -29.84 1.14
N ILE A 989 -9.53 -28.86 1.04
CA ILE A 989 -9.88 -27.44 0.91
C ILE A 989 -10.44 -27.17 -0.48
N LYS A 990 -11.69 -26.72 -0.54
CA LYS A 990 -12.36 -26.35 -1.78
C LYS A 990 -12.03 -24.92 -2.18
N LYS A 991 -12.05 -24.65 -3.49
CA LYS A 991 -11.90 -23.29 -4.07
C LYS A 991 -12.86 -22.26 -3.45
N SER A 992 -14.09 -22.66 -3.15
CA SER A 992 -15.07 -21.77 -2.49
C SER A 992 -14.61 -21.32 -1.11
N ALA A 993 -14.04 -22.23 -0.30
CA ALA A 993 -13.51 -21.91 1.03
C ALA A 993 -12.23 -21.06 0.94
N ALA A 994 -11.39 -21.30 -0.08
CA ALA A 994 -10.24 -20.44 -0.37
C ALA A 994 -10.66 -19.00 -0.68
N ILE A 995 -11.66 -18.80 -1.53
CA ILE A 995 -12.18 -17.47 -1.88
C ILE A 995 -12.89 -16.81 -0.68
N GLU A 996 -13.61 -17.59 0.12
CA GLU A 996 -14.30 -17.09 1.32
C GLU A 996 -13.32 -16.59 2.38
N SER A 997 -12.14 -17.21 2.51
CA SER A 997 -11.09 -16.75 3.43
C SER A 997 -10.45 -15.39 3.09
N LEU A 998 -10.76 -14.82 1.91
CA LEU A 998 -10.28 -13.50 1.47
C LEU A 998 -11.31 -12.38 1.61
N LYS A 999 -12.54 -12.72 2.03
CA LYS A 999 -13.62 -11.77 2.27
C LYS A 999 -13.67 -11.41 3.73
#